data_AF-V8NDS6-F1
#
_entry.id   AF-V8NDS6-F1
#
_cell.length_a   1.000
_cell.length_b   1.000
_cell.length_c   1.000
_cell.angle_alpha   90.00
_cell.angle_beta   90.00
_cell.angle_gamma   90.00
#
_symmetry.space_group_name_H-M   'P 1'
#
loop_
_entity.id
_entity.type
_entity.pdbx_description
1 polymer ?
#
loop_
_entity_poly.entity_id
_entity_poly.type
_entity_poly.pdbx_seq_one_letter_code
_entity_poly.pdbx_strand_id
1 'polypeptide(L)'
;MLNTPTWRRFHTGFCEFIAVLVRCAQHNVVYDEYLMDGLIAFLTGLSDSQVRAFRHTSTLAAMKLMTALVHVALSVSLQKDNAQRQYETERAKDLGCWAPGKLEGLLEKQKEGMCEKSRLRIWILIAVPVVCFPRDLLPEIRAICIGEMGQWIQHYTTSFLTDGYLKYIGWTLHDKVGCQGRKCICFEKSNSLMMGFVLQQAEVRLRCLLALQGLYCSPEIASQMELFTSRFKERIVSMVLDKEPQVATEAVRLLTLILQNTDGALTGADCERVFPLVYASSRPVAAAAAFFIESEVSETFEPQEEGEESRQHLARLVLVQCFVLHPQFHDHAAYLVDSLWDCASTLLKDWPVLTGLLLEESSIEGLGDLRESSLILILVASMRQATEGHPPIGRFSGKKVFSARERKGQSEERLRLTQHFVPLLPQLLAKFSADAEKVGPLLEALRYFDLTHYSSGRLEKVGGPFHYSASLPLYLVSPPKQALPPASPNSLNPFPPPQGLPLDTAGVTLSVSSSFQYLDLLLSQLKEVVEKHTSSEVLELASQTLQLLCSTEFAFYNRVDFARSCIMDYLADKFQHEATELLQSSFSEKEEVYSMATTLRRIAFFHRGMVSLGNVQELALAPCALFIRSAHDLTPWRFFEPCISLLRHLLNTGEACEQVVIPAMTCAHFSLLWELSRCSAEAVPDQQQLLSLKDKVAAFCSLCQSCLVDMEPCVQEQAFVLLSDLLLIFGPQLADGGQQELVYQPESALQLQMAGFLMDHVFNHSQAQDDDSENGELQVEQLHQRRNLLSGFCKLVVYGVLELSAASDVFKYYSKFYDDYGDIIKETLNQTRQIDRIEWAHTLLLCLQQLLTQLFLEEGPRATDSATFLEIRDLARQFSLLFGLHQLQNRPALVALHKDGIKFAFEEPASPSAGLGLINLPFLELLSEFSPRLLPPDKALLLAYLKTTGQAHFSGSRDEPCWPSLLLYQHSLSPQREAASKRRHLNGSSKRSGSSLISSSRLQTPLLTSTTLRAKRQLMGPPLGEESSGSEVEFAQ
;
A
#
# COMPACT_ATOMS: atom_id res chain seq x y z
N MET A 1 -21.13 5.92 19.03
CA MET A 1 -22.32 6.79 19.12
C MET A 1 -21.99 8.29 18.98
N LEU A 2 -20.83 8.80 19.42
CA LEU A 2 -20.49 10.25 19.35
C LEU A 2 -19.94 10.75 17.99
N ASN A 3 -19.60 9.88 17.03
CA ASN A 3 -19.07 10.26 15.71
C ASN A 3 -20.16 10.43 14.62
N THR A 4 -21.45 10.43 15.00
CA THR A 4 -22.55 10.62 14.04
C THR A 4 -22.61 12.07 13.56
N PRO A 5 -23.16 12.34 12.35
CA PRO A 5 -23.29 13.70 11.83
C PRO A 5 -24.09 14.63 12.76
N THR A 6 -25.02 14.08 13.54
CA THR A 6 -25.80 14.80 14.56
C THR A 6 -24.92 15.44 15.64
N TRP A 7 -23.94 14.70 16.17
CA TRP A 7 -23.03 15.21 17.20
C TRP A 7 -22.02 16.21 16.65
N ARG A 8 -21.57 16.03 15.40
CA ARG A 8 -20.78 17.06 14.70
C ARG A 8 -21.55 18.38 14.59
N ARG A 9 -22.82 18.33 14.16
CA ARG A 9 -23.69 19.52 14.12
C ARG A 9 -23.90 20.15 15.51
N PHE A 10 -24.12 19.34 16.54
CA PHE A 10 -24.23 19.84 17.92
C PHE A 10 -22.95 20.56 18.36
N HIS A 11 -21.78 19.97 18.10
CA HIS A 11 -20.50 20.58 18.43
C HIS A 11 -20.30 21.94 17.75
N THR A 12 -20.59 22.04 16.44
CA THR A 12 -20.50 23.30 15.70
C THR A 12 -21.52 24.32 16.24
N GLY A 13 -22.77 23.89 16.45
CA GLY A 13 -23.83 24.75 16.98
C GLY A 13 -23.57 25.24 18.41
N PHE A 14 -22.94 24.42 19.25
CA PHE A 14 -22.52 24.81 20.60
C PHE A 14 -21.44 25.90 20.56
N CYS A 15 -20.43 25.74 19.71
CA CYS A 15 -19.39 26.76 19.53
C CYS A 15 -19.98 28.08 18.98
N GLU A 16 -20.90 27.98 18.01
CA GLU A 16 -21.57 29.13 17.41
C GLU A 16 -22.46 29.86 18.40
N PHE A 17 -23.24 29.13 19.21
CA PHE A 17 -24.10 29.70 20.25
C PHE A 17 -23.32 30.62 21.19
N ILE A 18 -22.15 30.18 21.68
CA ILE A 18 -21.30 30.98 22.58
C ILE A 18 -20.82 32.25 21.88
N ALA A 19 -20.37 32.13 20.62
CA ALA A 19 -19.93 33.28 19.84
C ALA A 19 -21.05 34.30 19.61
N VAL A 20 -22.26 33.83 19.27
CA VAL A 20 -23.43 34.68 19.04
C VAL A 20 -23.90 35.34 20.34
N LEU A 21 -23.90 34.62 21.47
CA LEU A 21 -24.27 35.17 22.77
C LEU A 21 -23.44 36.42 23.11
N VAL A 22 -22.12 36.35 22.98
CA VAL A 22 -21.22 37.49 23.24
C VAL A 22 -21.46 38.63 22.25
N ARG A 23 -21.62 38.32 20.95
CA ARG A 23 -21.90 39.34 19.92
C ARG A 23 -23.20 40.08 20.18
N CYS A 24 -24.27 39.38 20.58
CA CYS A 24 -25.55 40.01 20.92
C CYS A 24 -25.46 40.88 22.18
N ALA A 25 -24.59 40.50 23.12
CA ALA A 25 -24.41 41.21 24.39
C ALA A 25 -23.40 42.38 24.30
N GLN A 26 -22.68 42.54 23.19
CA GLN A 26 -21.45 43.38 23.08
C GLN A 26 -21.63 44.87 23.41
N HIS A 27 -22.84 45.43 23.31
CA HIS A 27 -23.07 46.87 23.48
C HIS A 27 -23.63 47.27 24.85
N ASN A 28 -23.98 46.31 25.72
CA ASN A 28 -24.58 46.63 27.02
C ASN A 28 -24.30 45.52 28.05
N VAL A 29 -24.87 44.34 27.84
CA VAL A 29 -24.89 43.25 28.83
C VAL A 29 -23.50 42.68 29.11
N VAL A 30 -22.54 42.77 28.16
CA VAL A 30 -21.15 42.35 28.41
C VAL A 30 -20.52 43.11 29.58
N TYR A 31 -20.92 44.36 29.84
CA TYR A 31 -20.28 45.23 30.84
C TYR A 31 -21.05 45.31 32.17
N ASP A 32 -22.07 44.48 32.37
CA ASP A 32 -22.99 44.51 33.53
C ASP A 32 -22.40 44.01 34.86
N GLU A 33 -21.11 43.60 34.86
CA GLU A 33 -20.39 43.05 36.03
C GLU A 33 -21.01 41.76 36.62
N TYR A 34 -21.95 41.14 35.91
CA TYR A 34 -22.68 39.98 36.40
C TYR A 34 -22.58 38.79 35.45
N LEU A 35 -23.01 38.95 34.19
CA LEU A 35 -23.11 37.83 33.25
C LEU A 35 -21.74 37.26 32.92
N MET A 36 -20.79 38.10 32.51
CA MET A 36 -19.46 37.65 32.09
C MET A 36 -18.61 37.18 33.27
N ASP A 37 -18.64 37.90 34.39
CA ASP A 37 -17.90 37.51 35.59
C ASP A 37 -18.40 36.17 36.15
N GLY A 38 -19.73 35.97 36.20
CA GLY A 38 -20.34 34.71 36.64
C GLY A 38 -20.06 33.56 35.67
N LEU A 39 -20.19 33.78 34.36
CA LEU A 39 -19.95 32.77 33.34
C LEU A 39 -18.48 32.34 33.28
N ILE A 40 -17.55 33.30 33.32
CA ILE A 40 -16.11 33.02 33.33
C ILE A 40 -15.74 32.26 34.60
N ALA A 41 -16.20 32.69 35.78
CA ALA A 41 -15.93 31.99 37.03
C ALA A 41 -16.47 30.55 37.01
N PHE A 42 -17.68 30.35 36.49
CA PHE A 42 -18.28 29.02 36.37
C PHE A 42 -17.50 28.09 35.43
N LEU A 43 -17.17 28.57 34.23
CA LEU A 43 -16.40 27.79 33.25
C LEU A 43 -14.98 27.50 33.76
N THR A 44 -14.36 28.46 34.45
CA THR A 44 -13.05 28.29 35.07
C THR A 44 -13.08 27.19 36.12
N GLY A 45 -14.08 27.19 37.01
CA GLY A 45 -14.24 26.13 38.02
C GLY A 45 -14.49 24.74 37.42
N LEU A 46 -15.25 24.65 36.33
CA LEU A 46 -15.47 23.38 35.62
C LEU A 46 -14.21 22.89 34.88
N SER A 47 -13.38 23.81 34.41
CA SER A 47 -12.13 23.49 33.71
C SER A 47 -11.06 22.89 34.64
N ASP A 48 -11.11 23.17 35.94
CA ASP A 48 -10.23 22.53 36.94
C ASP A 48 -10.79 21.20 37.47
N SER A 49 -11.94 20.74 36.96
CA SER A 49 -12.54 19.48 37.41
C SER A 49 -11.69 18.27 37.02
N GLN A 50 -11.56 17.31 37.93
CA GLN A 50 -10.98 16.00 37.63
C GLN A 50 -11.82 15.19 36.62
N VAL A 51 -13.12 15.52 36.49
CA VAL A 51 -14.03 14.86 35.56
C VAL A 51 -13.76 15.33 34.14
N ARG A 52 -13.25 14.42 33.29
CA ARG A 52 -12.91 14.69 31.88
C ARG A 52 -14.01 15.42 31.11
N ALA A 53 -15.27 15.01 31.25
CA ALA A 53 -16.38 15.57 30.48
C ALA A 53 -16.63 17.05 30.80
N PHE A 54 -16.59 17.43 32.09
CA PHE A 54 -16.73 18.82 32.52
C PHE A 54 -15.52 19.63 32.09
N ARG A 55 -14.31 19.11 32.33
CA ARG A 55 -13.09 19.78 31.95
C ARG A 55 -13.02 20.07 30.45
N HIS A 56 -13.17 19.05 29.61
CA HIS A 56 -13.14 19.20 28.15
C HIS A 56 -14.19 20.20 27.63
N THR A 57 -15.45 20.06 28.04
CA THR A 57 -16.56 20.87 27.51
C THR A 57 -16.49 22.32 27.99
N SER A 58 -16.14 22.54 29.25
CA SER A 58 -15.97 23.89 29.80
C SER A 58 -14.76 24.60 29.21
N THR A 59 -13.64 23.89 28.97
CA THR A 59 -12.49 24.45 28.26
C THR A 59 -12.86 24.87 26.84
N LEU A 60 -13.55 24.02 26.07
CA LEU A 60 -14.03 24.39 24.73
C LEU A 60 -14.92 25.65 24.78
N ALA A 61 -15.86 25.68 25.71
CA ALA A 61 -16.76 26.81 25.89
C ALA A 61 -16.02 28.10 26.26
N ALA A 62 -15.08 28.00 27.20
CA ALA A 62 -14.25 29.12 27.63
C ALA A 62 -13.39 29.62 26.47
N MET A 63 -12.72 28.76 25.73
CA MET A 63 -11.87 29.18 24.62
C MET A 63 -12.68 29.86 23.50
N LYS A 64 -13.88 29.37 23.19
CA LYS A 64 -14.80 30.03 22.24
C LYS A 64 -15.36 31.36 22.74
N LEU A 65 -15.65 31.44 24.04
CA LEU A 65 -16.04 32.68 24.70
C LEU A 65 -14.92 33.72 24.57
N MET A 66 -13.68 33.30 24.78
CA MET A 66 -12.51 34.18 24.64
C MET A 66 -12.31 34.66 23.21
N THR A 67 -12.44 33.78 22.21
CA THR A 67 -12.38 34.17 20.79
C THR A 67 -13.40 35.27 20.49
N ALA A 68 -14.63 35.14 21.00
CA ALA A 68 -15.67 36.15 20.81
C ALA A 68 -15.35 37.47 21.52
N LEU A 69 -14.81 37.43 22.75
CA LEU A 69 -14.37 38.62 23.47
C LEU A 69 -13.19 39.33 22.77
N VAL A 70 -12.28 38.59 22.11
CA VAL A 70 -11.20 39.19 21.30
C VAL A 70 -11.79 39.98 20.12
N HIS A 71 -12.82 39.47 19.45
CA HIS A 71 -13.51 40.24 18.39
C HIS A 71 -14.18 41.51 18.92
N VAL A 72 -14.82 41.44 20.10
CA VAL A 72 -15.39 42.63 20.75
C VAL A 72 -14.28 43.62 21.12
N ALA A 73 -13.17 43.15 21.67
CA ALA A 73 -12.01 43.99 22.01
C ALA A 73 -11.39 44.68 20.78
N LEU A 74 -11.34 43.99 19.64
CA LEU A 74 -10.93 44.58 18.36
C LEU A 74 -11.93 45.67 17.93
N SER A 75 -13.23 45.41 17.98
CA SER A 75 -14.29 46.38 17.67
C SER A 75 -14.21 47.64 18.54
N VAL A 76 -14.06 47.48 19.85
CA VAL A 76 -13.87 48.59 20.81
C VAL A 76 -12.58 49.35 20.52
N SER A 77 -11.49 48.65 20.15
CA SER A 77 -10.24 49.32 19.76
C SER A 77 -10.43 50.19 18.52
N LEU A 78 -11.11 49.68 17.49
CA LEU A 78 -11.39 50.44 16.27
C LEU A 78 -12.31 51.64 16.55
N GLN A 79 -13.31 51.47 17.41
CA GLN A 79 -14.18 52.57 17.84
C GLN A 79 -13.39 53.65 18.60
N LYS A 80 -12.47 53.24 19.48
CA LYS A 80 -11.57 54.15 20.18
C LYS A 80 -10.68 54.93 19.20
N ASP A 81 -10.09 54.25 18.21
CA ASP A 81 -9.21 54.90 17.23
C ASP A 81 -10.00 55.87 16.33
N ASN A 82 -11.24 55.54 15.98
CA ASN A 82 -12.14 56.44 15.25
C ASN A 82 -12.55 57.65 16.10
N ALA A 83 -12.88 57.44 17.38
CA ALA A 83 -13.17 58.53 18.31
C ALA A 83 -11.96 59.44 18.51
N GLN A 84 -10.75 58.87 18.56
CA GLN A 84 -9.49 59.62 18.64
C GLN A 84 -9.28 60.51 17.40
N ARG A 85 -9.46 59.97 16.19
CA ARG A 85 -9.36 60.76 14.95
C ARG A 85 -10.41 61.88 14.89
N GLN A 86 -11.64 61.60 15.33
CA GLN A 86 -12.71 62.60 15.40
C GLN A 86 -12.37 63.69 16.42
N TYR A 87 -11.80 63.31 17.57
CA TYR A 87 -11.34 64.25 18.59
C TYR A 87 -10.23 65.17 18.04
N GLU A 88 -9.23 64.60 17.36
CA GLU A 88 -8.14 65.36 16.73
C GLU A 88 -8.64 66.29 15.63
N THR A 89 -9.59 65.83 14.82
CA THR A 89 -10.21 66.65 13.76
C THR A 89 -11.02 67.81 14.33
N GLU A 90 -11.80 67.57 15.39
CA GLU A 90 -12.58 68.62 16.04
C GLU A 90 -11.69 69.61 16.79
N ARG A 91 -10.58 69.14 17.36
CA ARG A 91 -9.55 69.98 18.00
C ARG A 91 -8.81 70.87 17.00
N ALA A 92 -8.63 70.41 15.77
CA ALA A 92 -7.92 71.14 14.71
C ALA A 92 -8.76 72.22 13.99
N LYS A 93 -10.05 72.39 14.33
CA LYS A 93 -10.92 73.42 13.73
C LYS A 93 -10.62 74.81 14.31
N ASP A 94 -10.73 75.84 13.46
CA ASP A 94 -10.56 77.25 13.85
C ASP A 94 -11.54 77.69 14.96
N LEU A 95 -11.09 78.65 15.77
CA LEU A 95 -11.74 79.15 17.00
C LEU A 95 -13.23 79.55 16.86
N GLY A 96 -13.75 79.76 15.65
CA GLY A 96 -15.16 80.07 15.37
C GLY A 96 -16.10 78.87 15.19
N CYS A 97 -15.56 77.67 14.96
CA CYS A 97 -16.32 76.41 14.79
C CYS A 97 -16.15 75.45 15.98
N TRP A 98 -15.62 75.97 17.09
CA TRP A 98 -15.17 75.20 18.24
C TRP A 98 -16.35 74.82 19.14
N ALA A 99 -16.69 73.52 19.20
CA ALA A 99 -17.79 73.00 20.02
C ALA A 99 -17.25 72.25 21.25
N PRO A 100 -17.04 72.92 22.41
CA PRO A 100 -16.41 72.32 23.58
C PRO A 100 -17.20 71.12 24.14
N GLY A 101 -18.54 71.16 24.12
CA GLY A 101 -19.36 70.04 24.58
C GLY A 101 -19.26 68.78 23.69
N LYS A 102 -18.95 68.95 22.39
CA LYS A 102 -18.69 67.83 21.49
C LYS A 102 -17.31 67.22 21.77
N LEU A 103 -16.33 68.06 22.08
CA LEU A 103 -14.98 67.64 22.45
C LEU A 103 -14.97 66.88 23.79
N GLU A 104 -15.73 67.38 24.77
CA GLU A 104 -15.93 66.74 26.08
C GLU A 104 -16.64 65.39 25.94
N GLY A 105 -17.70 65.31 25.14
CA GLY A 105 -18.38 64.04 24.86
C GLY A 105 -17.53 63.01 24.11
N LEU A 106 -16.60 63.44 23.24
CA LEU A 106 -15.63 62.55 22.59
C LEU A 106 -14.55 62.06 23.57
N LEU A 107 -14.11 62.92 24.50
CA LEU A 107 -13.20 62.58 25.59
C LEU A 107 -13.82 61.57 26.56
N GLU A 108 -15.11 61.72 26.87
CA GLU A 108 -15.85 60.80 27.73
C GLU A 108 -15.99 59.42 27.07
N LYS A 109 -16.40 59.39 25.79
CA LYS A 109 -16.40 58.15 24.98
C LYS A 109 -15.03 57.48 24.90
N GLN A 110 -13.95 58.27 24.85
CA GLN A 110 -12.59 57.73 24.85
C GLN A 110 -12.24 57.08 26.20
N LYS A 111 -12.63 57.69 27.32
CA LYS A 111 -12.43 57.13 28.67
C LYS A 111 -13.26 55.87 28.89
N GLU A 112 -14.52 55.87 28.46
CA GLU A 112 -15.40 54.70 28.49
C GLU A 112 -14.81 53.53 27.69
N GLY A 113 -14.45 53.75 26.42
CA GLY A 113 -13.83 52.72 25.59
C GLY A 113 -12.47 52.23 26.13
N MET A 114 -11.73 53.06 26.87
CA MET A 114 -10.52 52.63 27.59
C MET A 114 -10.83 51.72 28.78
N CYS A 115 -11.88 52.03 29.55
CA CYS A 115 -12.31 51.21 30.67
C CYS A 115 -12.82 49.84 30.18
N GLU A 116 -13.68 49.84 29.16
CA GLU A 116 -14.19 48.64 28.49
C GLU A 116 -13.04 47.76 27.94
N LYS A 117 -12.07 48.37 27.24
CA LYS A 117 -10.89 47.65 26.73
C LYS A 117 -10.04 47.06 27.86
N SER A 118 -9.92 47.76 28.99
CA SER A 118 -9.17 47.26 30.16
C SER A 118 -9.89 46.09 30.82
N ARG A 119 -11.23 46.13 30.92
CA ARG A 119 -12.05 45.03 31.44
C ARG A 119 -11.99 43.79 30.57
N LEU A 120 -12.14 43.95 29.24
CA LEU A 120 -11.98 42.85 28.28
C LEU A 120 -10.58 42.21 28.39
N ARG A 121 -9.53 43.01 28.56
CA ARG A 121 -8.16 42.52 28.77
C ARG A 121 -8.01 41.73 30.07
N ILE A 122 -8.64 42.17 31.16
CA ILE A 122 -8.60 41.46 32.44
C ILE A 122 -9.30 40.11 32.32
N TRP A 123 -10.48 40.04 31.71
CA TRP A 123 -11.18 38.77 31.47
C TRP A 123 -10.37 37.82 30.59
N ILE A 124 -9.71 38.34 29.56
CA ILE A 124 -8.79 37.55 28.73
C ILE A 124 -7.58 37.07 29.53
N LEU A 125 -6.97 37.93 30.32
CA LEU A 125 -5.79 37.57 31.10
C LEU A 125 -6.10 36.59 32.25
N ILE A 126 -7.29 36.64 32.86
CA ILE A 126 -7.68 35.73 33.94
C ILE A 126 -7.98 34.33 33.37
N ALA A 127 -8.70 34.26 32.25
CA ALA A 127 -9.08 32.98 31.66
C ALA A 127 -7.88 32.25 31.02
N VAL A 128 -6.92 32.97 30.42
CA VAL A 128 -5.84 32.36 29.64
C VAL A 128 -4.94 31.43 30.47
N PRO A 129 -4.37 31.81 31.62
CA PRO A 129 -3.51 30.92 32.41
C PRO A 129 -4.24 29.73 33.06
N VAL A 130 -5.53 29.88 33.36
CA VAL A 130 -6.32 28.84 34.04
C VAL A 130 -6.88 27.82 33.03
N VAL A 131 -7.21 28.27 31.80
CA VAL A 131 -7.74 27.41 30.73
C VAL A 131 -6.65 26.88 29.80
N CYS A 132 -5.61 27.68 29.51
CA CYS A 132 -4.45 27.25 28.73
C CYS A 132 -3.43 26.59 29.64
N PHE A 133 -3.70 25.36 30.07
CA PHE A 133 -2.63 24.54 30.61
C PHE A 133 -2.02 23.72 29.46
N PRO A 134 -0.85 24.10 28.90
CA PRO A 134 -0.11 23.27 27.93
C PRO A 134 0.36 21.92 28.52
N ARG A 135 -0.09 21.55 29.73
CA ARG A 135 0.20 20.29 30.41
C ARG A 135 -1.06 19.56 30.88
N ASP A 136 -2.26 19.89 30.38
CA ASP A 136 -3.40 18.99 30.59
C ASP A 136 -3.00 17.59 30.11
N LEU A 137 -3.36 16.56 30.86
CA LEU A 137 -3.06 15.17 30.50
C LEU A 137 -3.73 14.77 29.19
N LEU A 138 -4.85 15.42 28.84
CA LEU A 138 -5.64 15.12 27.65
C LEU A 138 -5.17 15.96 26.45
N PRO A 139 -4.70 15.33 25.37
CA PRO A 139 -4.24 16.04 24.18
C PRO A 139 -5.35 16.81 23.45
N GLU A 140 -6.59 16.32 23.45
CA GLU A 140 -7.74 17.01 22.84
C GLU A 140 -7.92 18.43 23.41
N ILE A 141 -7.74 18.58 24.72
CA ILE A 141 -7.88 19.87 25.41
C ILE A 141 -6.72 20.79 25.02
N ARG A 142 -5.48 20.26 24.99
CA ARG A 142 -4.31 21.03 24.56
C ARG A 142 -4.46 21.54 23.12
N ALA A 143 -5.00 20.70 22.23
CA ALA A 143 -5.25 21.05 20.83
C ALA A 143 -6.31 22.16 20.68
N ILE A 144 -7.41 22.10 21.44
CA ILE A 144 -8.42 23.17 21.48
C ILE A 144 -7.76 24.49 21.89
N CYS A 145 -6.94 24.45 22.94
CA CYS A 145 -6.35 25.66 23.47
C CYS A 145 -5.40 26.35 22.49
N ILE A 146 -4.50 25.58 21.86
CA ILE A 146 -3.58 26.11 20.84
C ILE A 146 -4.34 26.59 19.60
N GLY A 147 -5.36 25.85 19.16
CA GLY A 147 -6.13 26.21 17.97
C GLY A 147 -6.87 27.55 18.11
N GLU A 148 -7.45 27.83 19.28
CA GLU A 148 -8.10 29.14 19.52
C GLU A 148 -7.06 30.24 19.78
N MET A 149 -5.95 29.95 20.45
CA MET A 149 -4.87 30.93 20.66
C MET A 149 -4.29 31.43 19.33
N GLY A 150 -4.08 30.54 18.36
CA GLY A 150 -3.67 30.92 17.00
C GLY A 150 -4.63 31.90 16.35
N GLN A 151 -5.94 31.67 16.46
CA GLN A 151 -6.98 32.58 15.95
C GLN A 151 -6.93 33.96 16.62
N TRP A 152 -6.66 34.04 17.93
CA TRP A 152 -6.58 35.33 18.63
C TRP A 152 -5.40 36.18 18.13
N ILE A 153 -4.24 35.54 17.93
CA ILE A 153 -3.05 36.20 17.42
C ILE A 153 -3.28 36.69 15.99
N GLN A 154 -3.95 35.88 15.16
CA GLN A 154 -4.28 36.23 13.78
C GLN A 154 -5.31 37.37 13.70
N HIS A 155 -6.34 37.36 14.55
CA HIS A 155 -7.40 38.38 14.51
C HIS A 155 -7.03 39.71 15.17
N TYR A 156 -6.20 39.71 16.21
CA TYR A 156 -5.80 40.94 16.90
C TYR A 156 -4.30 41.00 17.19
N THR A 157 -3.52 40.99 16.11
CA THR A 157 -2.04 40.93 16.11
C THR A 157 -1.40 42.00 16.98
N THR A 158 -1.87 43.26 16.91
CA THR A 158 -1.29 44.39 17.67
C THR A 158 -1.34 44.22 19.20
N SER A 159 -2.22 43.36 19.71
CA SER A 159 -2.32 43.09 21.15
C SER A 159 -1.83 41.70 21.56
N PHE A 160 -1.88 40.70 20.66
CA PHE A 160 -1.60 39.30 21.01
C PHE A 160 -0.30 38.74 20.39
N LEU A 161 0.25 39.37 19.36
CA LEU A 161 1.54 38.98 18.78
C LEU A 161 2.69 39.44 19.70
N THR A 162 2.90 38.70 20.78
CA THR A 162 3.96 38.94 21.75
C THR A 162 4.59 37.61 22.16
N ASP A 163 5.86 37.64 22.60
CA ASP A 163 6.57 36.44 23.10
C ASP A 163 5.79 35.73 24.23
N GLY A 164 5.01 36.50 25.00
CA GLY A 164 4.13 35.98 26.04
C GLY A 164 3.14 34.92 25.56
N TYR A 165 2.58 35.04 24.35
CA TYR A 165 1.66 34.07 23.77
C TYR A 165 2.38 33.08 22.84
N LEU A 166 3.31 33.56 22.02
CA LEU A 166 4.03 32.74 21.03
C LEU A 166 4.84 31.60 21.66
N LYS A 167 5.41 31.81 22.87
CA LYS A 167 6.14 30.75 23.59
C LYS A 167 5.30 29.50 23.84
N TYR A 168 3.98 29.64 24.02
CA TYR A 168 3.09 28.50 24.24
C TYR A 168 2.97 27.64 22.99
N ILE A 169 2.80 28.27 21.82
CA ILE A 169 2.80 27.56 20.53
C ILE A 169 4.16 26.86 20.33
N GLY A 170 5.27 27.57 20.55
CA GLY A 170 6.63 27.02 20.39
C GLY A 170 6.94 25.83 21.32
N TRP A 171 6.52 25.88 22.59
CA TRP A 171 6.67 24.75 23.51
C TRP A 171 5.80 23.56 23.09
N THR A 172 4.58 23.82 22.64
CA THR A 172 3.63 22.76 22.24
C THR A 172 3.99 22.11 20.89
N LEU A 173 4.92 22.67 20.10
CA LEU A 173 5.55 21.93 18.98
C LEU A 173 6.31 20.67 19.44
N HIS A 174 6.73 20.61 20.71
CA HIS A 174 7.45 19.49 21.31
C HIS A 174 6.54 18.49 22.04
N ASP A 175 5.23 18.61 21.83
CA ASP A 175 4.24 17.75 22.49
C ASP A 175 4.48 16.27 22.13
N LYS A 176 4.68 15.45 23.17
CA LYS A 176 5.22 14.08 23.04
C LYS A 176 4.20 13.12 22.43
N VAL A 177 4.62 12.39 21.39
CA VAL A 177 3.94 11.19 20.93
C VAL A 177 4.16 10.07 21.97
N GLY A 178 3.10 9.65 22.66
CA GLY A 178 2.98 8.38 23.40
C GLY A 178 4.19 7.83 24.17
N CYS A 179 4.15 7.96 25.50
CA CYS A 179 4.67 7.01 26.49
C CYS A 179 6.04 6.34 26.25
N GLN A 180 7.11 6.99 26.69
CA GLN A 180 8.21 6.30 27.37
C GLN A 180 8.22 6.74 28.83
N GLY A 181 7.92 5.82 29.76
CA GLY A 181 8.44 5.94 31.13
C GLY A 181 7.48 5.86 32.32
N ARG A 182 6.16 5.66 32.19
CA ARG A 182 5.33 5.23 33.33
C ARG A 182 4.24 4.25 32.87
N LYS A 183 4.32 3.02 33.39
CA LYS A 183 3.29 1.97 33.26
C LYS A 183 1.91 2.57 33.58
N CYS A 184 1.08 2.77 32.55
CA CYS A 184 -0.36 2.94 32.73
C CYS A 184 -0.93 1.56 33.07
N ILE A 185 -1.13 1.28 34.37
CA ILE A 185 -1.71 0.01 34.88
C ILE A 185 -3.23 0.01 34.72
N CYS A 186 -3.78 0.45 33.58
CA CYS A 186 -5.22 0.49 33.38
C CYS A 186 -5.60 -0.03 31.98
N PHE A 187 -6.20 -1.22 31.99
CA PHE A 187 -6.98 -1.84 30.91
C PHE A 187 -6.23 -2.41 29.69
N GLU A 188 -5.70 -3.60 29.87
CA GLU A 188 -5.17 -4.52 28.86
C GLU A 188 -6.27 -5.26 28.05
N LYS A 189 -7.45 -4.64 27.87
CA LYS A 189 -8.54 -5.23 27.08
C LYS A 189 -9.07 -4.21 26.10
N SER A 190 -8.46 -4.17 24.91
CA SER A 190 -8.99 -3.79 23.58
C SER A 190 -7.96 -2.98 22.79
N ASN A 191 -7.35 -3.59 21.75
CA ASN A 191 -6.42 -2.93 20.82
C ASN A 191 -6.98 -1.67 20.12
N SER A 192 -8.29 -1.45 20.15
CA SER A 192 -8.93 -0.27 19.56
C SER A 192 -8.74 1.04 20.37
N LEU A 193 -8.57 0.96 21.69
CA LEU A 193 -8.43 2.15 22.55
C LEU A 193 -7.01 2.73 22.53
N MET A 194 -5.99 1.91 22.28
CA MET A 194 -4.59 2.34 22.23
C MET A 194 -4.31 3.19 20.97
N MET A 195 -4.91 2.82 19.83
CA MET A 195 -4.81 3.60 18.58
C MET A 195 -5.44 4.99 18.72
N GLY A 196 -6.57 5.10 19.42
CA GLY A 196 -7.24 6.38 19.68
C GLY A 196 -6.41 7.34 20.55
N PHE A 197 -5.57 6.83 21.47
CA PHE A 197 -4.73 7.66 22.33
C PHE A 197 -3.48 8.19 21.62
N VAL A 198 -2.95 7.43 20.64
CA VAL A 198 -1.79 7.83 19.83
C VAL A 198 -2.17 8.89 18.79
N LEU A 199 -3.31 8.70 18.11
CA LEU A 199 -3.82 9.66 17.11
C LEU A 199 -4.12 11.05 17.70
N GLN A 200 -4.56 11.14 18.95
CA GLN A 200 -4.93 12.42 19.55
C GLN A 200 -3.72 13.31 19.90
N GLN A 201 -2.52 12.76 20.07
CA GLN A 201 -1.32 13.55 20.41
C GLN A 201 -0.74 14.26 19.17
N ALA A 202 -0.88 13.67 17.98
CA ALA A 202 -0.47 14.30 16.73
C ALA A 202 -1.31 15.55 16.41
N GLU A 203 -2.60 15.53 16.76
CA GLU A 203 -3.52 16.66 16.61
C GLU A 203 -3.01 17.94 17.28
N VAL A 204 -2.33 17.83 18.43
CA VAL A 204 -1.80 18.99 19.15
C VAL A 204 -0.71 19.69 18.33
N ARG A 205 0.25 18.93 17.79
CA ARG A 205 1.31 19.48 16.92
C ARG A 205 0.75 20.01 15.61
N LEU A 206 -0.25 19.32 15.05
CA LEU A 206 -0.97 19.77 13.87
C LEU A 206 -1.61 21.16 14.08
N ARG A 207 -2.29 21.37 15.22
CA ARG A 207 -2.88 22.68 15.56
C ARG A 207 -1.84 23.79 15.72
N CYS A 208 -0.66 23.48 16.27
CA CYS A 208 0.44 24.45 16.31
C CYS A 208 0.86 24.88 14.91
N LEU A 209 1.06 23.94 13.99
CA LEU A 209 1.49 24.23 12.63
C LEU A 209 0.44 25.05 11.87
N LEU A 210 -0.84 24.66 11.95
CA LEU A 210 -1.93 25.40 11.31
C LEU A 210 -2.07 26.83 11.87
N ALA A 211 -1.89 26.99 13.19
CA ALA A 211 -1.87 28.32 13.80
C ALA A 211 -0.71 29.17 13.26
N LEU A 212 0.49 28.60 13.13
CA LEU A 212 1.65 29.30 12.57
C LEU A 212 1.45 29.63 11.09
N GLN A 213 0.92 28.71 10.27
CA GLN A 213 0.63 28.98 8.87
C GLN A 213 -0.27 30.21 8.72
N GLY A 214 -1.32 30.33 9.52
CA GLY A 214 -2.19 31.50 9.53
C GLY A 214 -1.49 32.83 9.82
N LEU A 215 -0.33 32.81 10.49
CA LEU A 215 0.50 33.99 10.77
C LEU A 215 1.51 34.28 9.64
N TYR A 216 2.14 33.25 9.06
CA TYR A 216 3.11 33.42 7.97
C TYR A 216 2.47 33.69 6.61
N CYS A 217 1.17 33.41 6.42
CA CYS A 217 0.45 33.77 5.19
C CYS A 217 0.47 35.27 4.84
N SER A 218 0.75 36.15 5.81
CA SER A 218 0.82 37.61 5.58
C SER A 218 2.25 38.13 5.79
N PRO A 219 2.83 38.84 4.79
CA PRO A 219 4.24 39.28 4.85
C PRO A 219 4.51 40.28 5.98
N GLU A 220 3.53 41.14 6.30
CA GLU A 220 3.64 42.13 7.38
C GLU A 220 3.77 41.48 8.78
N ILE A 221 3.13 40.33 8.98
CA ILE A 221 3.22 39.57 10.24
C ILE A 221 4.47 38.68 10.22
N ALA A 222 4.84 38.11 9.06
CA ALA A 222 6.02 37.27 8.91
C ALA A 222 7.31 37.99 9.33
N SER A 223 7.50 39.26 8.95
CA SER A 223 8.66 40.08 9.39
C SER A 223 8.74 40.25 10.92
N GLN A 224 7.60 40.28 11.62
CA GLN A 224 7.55 40.35 13.08
C GLN A 224 7.84 39.00 13.75
N MET A 225 7.86 37.90 12.98
CA MET A 225 8.05 36.52 13.44
C MET A 225 9.51 36.05 13.34
N GLU A 226 10.46 36.85 12.85
CA GLU A 226 11.88 36.46 12.69
C GLU A 226 12.52 35.87 13.96
N LEU A 227 12.28 36.49 15.13
CA LEU A 227 12.81 36.01 16.41
C LEU A 227 12.22 34.65 16.82
N PHE A 228 10.95 34.42 16.50
CA PHE A 228 10.31 33.14 16.75
C PHE A 228 10.86 32.07 15.79
N THR A 229 10.96 32.41 14.50
CA THR A 229 11.50 31.52 13.45
C THR A 229 12.91 31.09 13.80
N SER A 230 13.82 32.02 14.08
CA SER A 230 15.21 31.71 14.43
C SER A 230 15.35 30.79 15.64
N ARG A 231 14.45 30.90 16.63
CA ARG A 231 14.47 30.05 17.83
C ARG A 231 13.90 28.65 17.60
N PHE A 232 12.86 28.50 16.77
CA PHE A 232 12.12 27.24 16.61
C PHE A 232 12.30 26.57 15.24
N LYS A 233 13.09 27.14 14.33
CA LYS A 233 13.38 26.63 12.98
C LYS A 233 13.77 25.16 12.99
N GLU A 234 14.80 24.78 13.76
CA GLU A 234 15.27 23.38 13.82
C GLU A 234 14.15 22.41 14.21
N ARG A 235 13.25 22.83 15.10
CA ARG A 235 12.11 22.00 15.48
C ARG A 235 11.13 21.87 14.32
N ILE A 236 10.77 22.96 13.64
CA ILE A 236 9.85 22.93 12.49
C ILE A 236 10.43 22.06 11.38
N VAL A 237 11.71 22.22 11.06
CA VAL A 237 12.41 21.38 10.07
C VAL A 237 12.43 19.91 10.49
N SER A 238 12.63 19.58 11.78
CA SER A 238 12.53 18.18 12.25
C SER A 238 11.12 17.57 12.12
N MET A 239 10.08 18.39 12.14
CA MET A 239 8.68 17.93 12.04
C MET A 239 8.27 17.54 10.62
N VAL A 240 9.12 17.81 9.64
CA VAL A 240 9.02 17.29 8.27
C VAL A 240 9.09 15.75 8.26
N LEU A 241 9.78 15.15 9.23
CA LEU A 241 9.86 13.70 9.46
C LEU A 241 9.03 13.25 10.67
N ASP A 242 7.92 13.93 10.95
CA ASP A 242 7.02 13.52 12.03
C ASP A 242 6.39 12.14 11.75
N LYS A 243 6.15 11.35 12.82
CA LYS A 243 5.54 10.01 12.72
C LYS A 243 4.15 10.04 12.07
N GLU A 244 3.42 11.16 12.22
CA GLU A 244 2.11 11.33 11.61
C GLU A 244 2.24 12.10 10.28
N PRO A 245 1.83 11.52 9.13
CA PRO A 245 2.02 12.15 7.82
C PRO A 245 1.26 13.48 7.66
N GLN A 246 0.14 13.66 8.36
CA GLN A 246 -0.60 14.92 8.35
C GLN A 246 0.22 16.07 8.96
N VAL A 247 0.94 15.81 10.06
CA VAL A 247 1.80 16.80 10.72
C VAL A 247 2.99 17.14 9.82
N ALA A 248 3.62 16.12 9.21
CA ALA A 248 4.70 16.31 8.25
C ALA A 248 4.27 17.19 7.05
N THR A 249 3.08 16.93 6.49
CA THR A 249 2.52 17.72 5.38
C THR A 249 2.40 19.21 5.73
N GLU A 250 1.79 19.51 6.89
CA GLU A 250 1.61 20.90 7.32
C GLU A 250 2.94 21.57 7.74
N ALA A 251 3.93 20.79 8.18
CA ALA A 251 5.27 21.31 8.48
C ALA A 251 5.96 21.78 7.19
N VAL A 252 5.90 20.98 6.12
CA VAL A 252 6.46 21.34 4.81
C VAL A 252 5.75 22.57 4.21
N ARG A 253 4.42 22.64 4.31
CA ARG A 253 3.66 23.83 3.89
C ARG A 253 4.05 25.08 4.67
N LEU A 254 4.27 24.95 5.98
CA LEU A 254 4.75 26.06 6.81
C LEU A 254 6.15 26.51 6.39
N LEU A 255 7.07 25.57 6.10
CA LEU A 255 8.39 25.92 5.57
C LEU A 255 8.31 26.63 4.22
N THR A 256 7.36 26.25 3.36
CA THR A 256 7.13 26.93 2.08
C THR A 256 6.69 28.38 2.29
N LEU A 257 5.78 28.64 3.25
CA LEU A 257 5.38 30.01 3.60
C LEU A 257 6.52 30.82 4.21
N ILE A 258 7.40 30.18 4.99
CA ILE A 258 8.58 30.84 5.56
C ILE A 258 9.56 31.22 4.46
N LEU A 259 9.80 30.33 3.49
CA LEU A 259 10.64 30.59 2.31
C LEU A 259 10.13 31.83 1.55
N GLN A 260 8.85 31.82 1.16
CA GLN A 260 8.23 32.88 0.35
C GLN A 260 8.12 34.25 1.02
N ASN A 261 8.02 34.31 2.35
CA ASN A 261 7.70 35.56 3.07
C ASN A 261 8.82 36.05 4.01
N THR A 262 9.90 35.28 4.19
CA THR A 262 11.00 35.64 5.10
C THR A 262 12.35 35.39 4.46
N ASP A 263 12.94 36.44 3.89
CA ASP A 263 14.23 36.38 3.20
C ASP A 263 15.34 35.80 4.09
N GLY A 264 16.01 34.75 3.61
CA GLY A 264 17.18 34.15 4.27
C GLY A 264 16.89 33.39 5.57
N ALA A 265 15.63 33.06 5.88
CA ALA A 265 15.29 32.32 7.09
C ALA A 265 15.71 30.84 7.07
N LEU A 266 15.77 30.22 5.89
CA LEU A 266 16.15 28.82 5.69
C LEU A 266 17.56 28.73 5.10
N THR A 267 18.35 27.76 5.59
CA THR A 267 19.67 27.45 5.02
C THR A 267 19.56 26.34 3.99
N GLY A 268 20.51 26.21 3.06
CA GLY A 268 20.50 25.12 2.06
C GLY A 268 20.41 23.72 2.70
N ALA A 269 21.06 23.51 3.84
CA ALA A 269 20.98 22.26 4.61
C ALA A 269 19.58 22.00 5.22
N ASP A 270 18.78 23.05 5.44
CA ASP A 270 17.38 22.89 5.87
C ASP A 270 16.50 22.47 4.68
N CYS A 271 16.73 23.04 3.50
CA CYS A 271 16.03 22.68 2.25
C CYS A 271 16.33 21.22 1.84
N GLU A 272 17.60 20.80 1.94
CA GLU A 272 18.04 19.43 1.62
C GLU A 272 17.32 18.35 2.44
N ARG A 273 16.85 18.67 3.66
CA ARG A 273 16.06 17.73 4.49
C ARG A 273 14.64 17.51 3.94
N VAL A 274 14.11 18.45 3.15
CA VAL A 274 12.76 18.35 2.54
C VAL A 274 12.82 17.56 1.23
N PHE A 275 13.93 17.64 0.50
CA PHE A 275 14.09 17.03 -0.83
C PHE A 275 13.73 15.53 -0.90
N PRO A 276 14.25 14.64 -0.04
CA PRO A 276 13.92 13.21 -0.13
C PRO A 276 12.44 12.91 0.09
N LEU A 277 11.65 13.83 0.67
CA LEU A 277 10.22 13.62 0.86
C LEU A 277 9.40 13.58 -0.44
N VAL A 278 9.94 14.04 -1.57
CA VAL A 278 9.27 13.85 -2.87
C VAL A 278 9.10 12.37 -3.22
N TYR A 279 9.82 11.47 -2.55
CA TYR A 279 9.69 10.02 -2.68
C TYR A 279 8.86 9.39 -1.55
N ALA A 280 8.28 10.18 -0.65
CA ALA A 280 7.46 9.65 0.45
C ALA A 280 6.27 8.82 -0.07
N SER A 281 5.94 7.75 0.66
CA SER A 281 4.77 6.90 0.38
C SER A 281 3.44 7.64 0.60
N SER A 282 3.42 8.65 1.47
CA SER A 282 2.26 9.50 1.68
C SER A 282 2.20 10.61 0.61
N ARG A 283 1.25 10.50 -0.33
CA ARG A 283 1.06 11.50 -1.41
C ARG A 283 0.92 12.95 -0.89
N PRO A 284 0.15 13.26 0.17
CA PRO A 284 0.07 14.64 0.68
C PRO A 284 1.41 15.24 1.09
N VAL A 285 2.28 14.45 1.74
CA VAL A 285 3.63 14.87 2.13
C VAL A 285 4.48 15.11 0.89
N ALA A 286 4.46 14.17 -0.06
CA ALA A 286 5.24 14.24 -1.28
C ALA A 286 4.85 15.43 -2.16
N ALA A 287 3.55 15.68 -2.33
CA ALA A 287 3.03 16.83 -3.07
C ALA A 287 3.38 18.17 -2.40
N ALA A 288 3.35 18.24 -1.06
CA ALA A 288 3.77 19.42 -0.31
C ALA A 288 5.28 19.69 -0.50
N ALA A 289 6.12 18.64 -0.46
CA ALA A 289 7.56 18.76 -0.70
C ALA A 289 7.87 19.19 -2.15
N ALA A 290 7.11 18.69 -3.12
CA ALA A 290 7.24 19.10 -4.52
C ALA A 290 6.92 20.58 -4.73
N PHE A 291 5.88 21.08 -4.05
CA PHE A 291 5.53 22.50 -4.08
C PHE A 291 6.58 23.37 -3.39
N PHE A 292 7.18 22.89 -2.30
CA PHE A 292 8.31 23.56 -1.64
C PHE A 292 9.50 23.72 -2.61
N ILE A 293 9.89 22.63 -3.29
CA ILE A 293 10.98 22.66 -4.27
C ILE A 293 10.65 23.63 -5.40
N GLU A 294 9.44 23.59 -5.95
CA GLU A 294 9.02 24.49 -7.05
C GLU A 294 9.08 25.97 -6.65
N SER A 295 8.75 26.28 -5.39
CA SER A 295 8.90 27.63 -4.83
C SER A 295 10.37 28.04 -4.73
N GLU A 296 11.24 27.15 -4.24
CA GLU A 296 12.68 27.40 -4.14
C GLU A 296 13.33 27.65 -5.52
N VAL A 297 12.97 26.86 -6.54
CA VAL A 297 13.46 27.10 -7.91
C VAL A 297 13.02 28.47 -8.43
N SER A 298 11.76 28.83 -8.17
CA SER A 298 11.19 30.07 -8.68
C SER A 298 11.85 31.30 -8.06
N GLU A 299 12.17 31.28 -6.76
CA GLU A 299 12.94 32.35 -6.09
C GLU A 299 14.37 32.46 -6.60
N THR A 300 14.99 31.33 -6.95
CA THR A 300 16.38 31.30 -7.44
C THR A 300 16.52 31.88 -8.86
N PHE A 301 15.44 31.83 -9.66
CA PHE A 301 15.43 32.20 -11.08
C PHE A 301 14.29 33.18 -11.41
N GLU A 302 14.25 34.36 -10.78
CA GLU A 302 13.35 35.44 -11.22
C GLU A 302 13.74 35.95 -12.63
N PRO A 303 12.81 36.03 -13.60
CA PRO A 303 13.11 36.47 -14.96
C PRO A 303 13.46 37.96 -14.98
N GLN A 304 14.62 38.29 -15.53
CA GLN A 304 15.03 39.68 -15.78
C GLN A 304 14.79 40.09 -17.25
N GLU A 305 14.64 39.16 -18.21
CA GLU A 305 14.43 39.48 -19.64
C GLU A 305 13.45 38.53 -20.41
N GLU A 306 12.77 39.06 -21.43
CA GLU A 306 11.92 38.30 -22.37
C GLU A 306 12.77 37.41 -23.29
N GLY A 307 12.68 36.09 -23.11
CA GLY A 307 13.54 35.07 -23.74
C GLY A 307 14.12 34.08 -22.72
N GLU A 308 14.02 34.38 -21.43
CA GLU A 308 14.43 33.49 -20.33
C GLU A 308 13.41 32.39 -20.02
N GLU A 309 12.18 32.43 -20.54
CA GLU A 309 11.16 31.41 -20.26
C GLU A 309 11.61 30.01 -20.70
N SER A 310 12.19 29.87 -21.90
CA SER A 310 12.75 28.59 -22.36
C SER A 310 13.99 28.17 -21.56
N ARG A 311 14.79 29.12 -21.06
CA ARG A 311 15.96 28.83 -20.19
C ARG A 311 15.54 28.42 -18.79
N GLN A 312 14.51 29.03 -18.23
CA GLN A 312 13.88 28.65 -16.97
C GLN A 312 13.23 27.27 -17.07
N HIS A 313 12.57 26.98 -18.19
CA HIS A 313 12.01 25.65 -18.45
C HIS A 313 13.11 24.57 -18.48
N LEU A 314 14.23 24.85 -19.16
CA LEU A 314 15.40 23.96 -19.16
C LEU A 314 16.07 23.87 -17.78
N ALA A 315 16.21 24.97 -17.04
CA ALA A 315 16.77 24.97 -15.68
C ALA A 315 15.91 24.15 -14.71
N ARG A 316 14.57 24.27 -14.79
CA ARG A 316 13.61 23.46 -14.03
C ARG A 316 13.74 21.98 -14.40
N LEU A 317 13.86 21.63 -15.68
CA LEU A 317 14.10 20.24 -16.12
C LEU A 317 15.44 19.69 -15.62
N VAL A 318 16.50 20.48 -15.70
CA VAL A 318 17.83 20.08 -15.19
C VAL A 318 17.78 19.83 -13.69
N LEU A 319 17.07 20.65 -12.92
CA LEU A 319 16.92 20.43 -11.48
C LEU A 319 16.14 19.15 -11.18
N VAL A 320 15.04 18.90 -11.90
CA VAL A 320 14.29 17.64 -11.78
C VAL A 320 15.19 16.44 -12.13
N GLN A 321 16.02 16.54 -13.17
CA GLN A 321 17.01 15.52 -13.51
C GLN A 321 18.06 15.35 -12.42
N CYS A 322 18.55 16.43 -11.79
CA CYS A 322 19.46 16.34 -10.65
C CYS A 322 18.87 15.56 -9.48
N PHE A 323 17.56 15.68 -9.22
CA PHE A 323 16.88 14.89 -8.18
C PHE A 323 16.75 13.40 -8.51
N VAL A 324 16.64 13.04 -9.78
CA VAL A 324 16.64 11.63 -10.22
C VAL A 324 18.04 11.04 -10.21
N LEU A 325 19.04 11.84 -10.59
CA LEU A 325 20.44 11.40 -10.72
C LEU A 325 21.23 11.43 -9.40
N HIS A 326 20.63 11.94 -8.32
CA HIS A 326 21.33 12.04 -7.06
C HIS A 326 21.43 10.66 -6.37
N PRO A 327 22.63 10.14 -6.09
CA PRO A 327 22.83 8.76 -5.62
C PRO A 327 22.28 8.47 -4.22
N GLN A 328 21.81 9.49 -3.50
CA GLN A 328 21.18 9.34 -2.18
C GLN A 328 19.64 9.29 -2.24
N PHE A 329 19.05 9.49 -3.41
CA PHE A 329 17.60 9.46 -3.61
C PHE A 329 17.18 8.20 -4.37
N HIS A 330 15.90 7.84 -4.28
CA HIS A 330 15.38 6.63 -4.93
C HIS A 330 15.32 6.77 -6.45
N ASP A 331 15.65 5.70 -7.18
CA ASP A 331 15.65 5.63 -8.66
C ASP A 331 14.25 5.65 -9.31
N HIS A 332 13.21 6.04 -8.57
CA HIS A 332 11.81 5.87 -8.98
C HIS A 332 11.21 7.15 -9.55
N ALA A 333 11.46 7.42 -10.83
CA ALA A 333 10.90 8.58 -11.55
C ALA A 333 9.37 8.71 -11.44
N ALA A 334 8.64 7.59 -11.36
CA ALA A 334 7.18 7.58 -11.21
C ALA A 334 6.69 8.31 -9.93
N TYR A 335 7.42 8.17 -8.82
CA TYR A 335 7.10 8.86 -7.56
C TYR A 335 7.39 10.35 -7.67
N LEU A 336 8.53 10.73 -8.28
CA LEU A 336 8.87 12.14 -8.49
C LEU A 336 7.83 12.85 -9.37
N VAL A 337 7.46 12.23 -10.50
CA VAL A 337 6.47 12.78 -11.44
C VAL A 337 5.11 12.94 -10.80
N ASP A 338 4.63 11.97 -10.00
CA ASP A 338 3.36 12.11 -9.28
C ASP A 338 3.38 13.22 -8.23
N SER A 339 4.52 13.42 -7.54
CA SER A 339 4.69 14.51 -6.57
C SER A 339 4.59 15.88 -7.23
N LEU A 340 5.26 16.04 -8.38
CA LEU A 340 5.30 17.27 -9.16
C LEU A 340 4.03 17.48 -10.02
N TRP A 341 3.15 16.48 -10.11
CA TRP A 341 2.00 16.52 -11.02
C TRP A 341 1.04 17.67 -10.72
N ASP A 342 0.87 18.03 -9.44
CA ASP A 342 -0.06 19.08 -9.03
C ASP A 342 0.51 20.50 -9.26
N CYS A 343 1.84 20.69 -9.18
CA CYS A 343 2.50 22.00 -9.32
C CYS A 343 3.13 22.24 -10.71
N ALA A 344 3.80 21.24 -11.30
CA ALA A 344 4.58 21.35 -12.53
C ALA A 344 3.99 20.57 -13.71
N SER A 345 2.66 20.40 -13.77
CA SER A 345 2.00 19.64 -14.86
C SER A 345 2.30 20.18 -16.26
N THR A 346 2.52 21.48 -16.43
CA THR A 346 2.85 22.11 -17.71
C THR A 346 4.21 21.67 -18.22
N LEU A 347 5.20 21.57 -17.33
CA LEU A 347 6.55 21.09 -17.61
C LEU A 347 6.54 19.60 -18.00
N LEU A 348 5.83 18.79 -17.21
CA LEU A 348 5.78 17.33 -17.40
C LEU A 348 5.01 16.91 -18.67
N LYS A 349 4.11 17.76 -19.17
CA LYS A 349 3.33 17.51 -20.40
C LYS A 349 3.94 18.13 -21.65
N ASP A 350 5.07 18.82 -21.56
CA ASP A 350 5.74 19.41 -22.73
C ASP A 350 6.58 18.38 -23.49
N TRP A 351 5.89 17.33 -23.98
CA TRP A 351 6.52 16.23 -24.72
C TRP A 351 7.34 16.68 -25.93
N PRO A 352 6.94 17.72 -26.72
CA PRO A 352 7.77 18.23 -27.79
C PRO A 352 9.17 18.65 -27.33
N VAL A 353 9.27 19.43 -26.24
CA VAL A 353 10.56 19.85 -25.68
C VAL A 353 11.38 18.65 -25.18
N LEU A 354 10.75 17.73 -24.44
CA LEU A 354 11.42 16.53 -23.93
C LEU A 354 11.96 15.64 -25.07
N THR A 355 11.18 15.42 -26.12
CA THR A 355 11.62 14.65 -27.29
C THR A 355 12.63 15.39 -28.15
N GLY A 356 12.54 16.72 -28.23
CA GLY A 356 13.53 17.56 -28.90
C GLY A 356 14.90 17.40 -28.27
N LEU A 357 14.99 17.49 -26.94
CA LEU A 357 16.22 17.29 -26.19
C LEU A 357 16.83 15.89 -26.37
N LEU A 358 16.01 14.86 -26.59
CA LEU A 358 16.48 13.49 -26.85
C LEU A 358 16.93 13.27 -28.29
N LEU A 359 16.46 14.06 -29.25
CA LEU A 359 16.75 13.89 -30.68
C LEU A 359 17.74 14.92 -31.23
N GLU A 360 17.93 16.06 -30.55
CA GLU A 360 18.91 17.08 -30.93
C GLU A 360 20.36 16.57 -30.73
N GLU A 361 21.13 16.51 -31.81
CA GLU A 361 22.57 16.29 -31.78
C GLU A 361 23.27 17.62 -31.39
N SER A 362 23.36 17.94 -30.09
CA SER A 362 24.13 19.11 -29.65
C SER A 362 25.62 18.90 -29.92
N SER A 363 26.13 19.60 -30.92
CA SER A 363 27.43 19.39 -31.58
C SER A 363 28.69 19.73 -30.76
N ILE A 364 28.64 19.89 -29.43
CA ILE A 364 29.83 20.26 -28.63
C ILE A 364 29.93 19.51 -27.29
N GLU A 365 28.82 19.17 -26.64
CA GLU A 365 28.74 18.18 -25.55
C GLU A 365 27.33 17.58 -25.65
N GLY A 366 27.20 16.28 -25.94
CA GLY A 366 25.90 15.61 -25.93
C GLY A 366 25.28 15.66 -24.54
N LEU A 367 23.95 15.55 -24.45
CA LEU A 367 23.28 15.27 -23.18
C LEU A 367 23.86 13.93 -22.67
N GLY A 368 24.65 13.94 -21.58
CA GLY A 368 25.35 12.72 -21.15
C GLY A 368 24.40 11.54 -20.92
N ASP A 369 24.86 10.31 -21.16
CA ASP A 369 24.03 9.09 -21.21
C ASP A 369 23.07 8.92 -20.02
N LEU A 370 23.52 9.29 -18.81
CA LEU A 370 22.71 9.25 -17.59
C LEU A 370 21.53 10.22 -17.63
N ARG A 371 21.75 11.43 -18.17
CA ARG A 371 20.69 12.44 -18.32
C ARG A 371 19.67 12.03 -19.37
N GLU A 372 20.10 11.39 -20.46
CA GLU A 372 19.18 10.81 -21.45
C GLU A 372 18.32 9.71 -20.82
N SER A 373 18.91 8.80 -20.05
CA SER A 373 18.15 7.74 -19.34
C SER A 373 17.11 8.34 -18.37
N SER A 374 17.51 9.29 -17.52
CA SER A 374 16.57 9.96 -16.60
C SER A 374 15.47 10.71 -17.32
N LEU A 375 15.78 11.37 -18.44
CA LEU A 375 14.79 12.09 -19.24
C LEU A 375 13.75 11.14 -19.85
N ILE A 376 14.17 9.97 -20.34
CA ILE A 376 13.27 8.94 -20.84
C ILE A 376 12.36 8.41 -19.71
N LEU A 377 12.90 8.16 -18.53
CA LEU A 377 12.10 7.70 -17.37
C LEU A 377 11.06 8.74 -16.94
N ILE A 378 11.44 10.01 -16.86
CA ILE A 378 10.51 11.12 -16.55
C ILE A 378 9.43 11.22 -17.64
N LEU A 379 9.82 11.10 -18.90
CA LEU A 379 8.92 11.15 -20.03
C LEU A 379 7.86 10.05 -19.94
N VAL A 380 8.27 8.79 -19.81
CA VAL A 380 7.34 7.64 -19.75
C VAL A 380 6.45 7.70 -18.50
N ALA A 381 7.00 8.10 -17.35
CA ALA A 381 6.21 8.32 -16.14
C ALA A 381 5.15 9.43 -16.32
N SER A 382 5.47 10.51 -17.04
CA SER A 382 4.51 11.58 -17.36
C SER A 382 3.37 11.08 -18.26
N MET A 383 3.69 10.21 -19.23
CA MET A 383 2.75 9.60 -20.16
C MET A 383 1.78 8.66 -19.42
N ARG A 384 2.31 7.85 -18.50
CA ARG A 384 1.51 7.00 -17.62
C ARG A 384 0.54 7.81 -16.78
N GLN A 385 1.03 8.82 -16.06
CA GLN A 385 0.20 9.66 -15.18
C GLN A 385 -0.86 10.44 -15.97
N ALA A 386 -0.56 10.91 -17.19
CA ALA A 386 -1.51 11.59 -18.07
C ALA A 386 -2.67 10.69 -18.52
N THR A 387 -2.38 9.42 -18.81
CA THR A 387 -3.33 8.48 -19.41
C THR A 387 -4.10 7.65 -18.39
N GLU A 388 -3.43 7.15 -17.34
CA GLU A 388 -4.05 6.36 -16.26
C GLU A 388 -4.75 7.26 -15.23
N GLY A 389 -4.18 8.43 -14.93
CA GLY A 389 -4.69 9.44 -14.00
C GLY A 389 -4.84 9.02 -12.54
N HIS A 390 -4.27 7.86 -12.16
CA HIS A 390 -4.10 7.46 -10.77
C HIS A 390 -2.62 7.50 -10.36
N PRO A 391 -2.31 7.88 -9.11
CA PRO A 391 -0.93 7.86 -8.59
C PRO A 391 -0.28 6.45 -8.69
N PRO A 392 1.05 6.36 -8.61
CA PRO A 392 1.76 5.08 -8.58
C PRO A 392 1.37 4.23 -7.37
N ILE A 393 1.68 2.93 -7.46
CA ILE A 393 1.42 1.94 -6.41
C ILE A 393 2.03 2.43 -5.09
N GLY A 394 1.30 2.30 -3.99
CA GLY A 394 1.74 2.77 -2.66
C GLY A 394 1.24 4.16 -2.26
N ARG A 395 0.90 5.03 -3.23
CA ARG A 395 0.38 6.39 -2.96
C ARG A 395 -1.13 6.54 -2.97
N PHE A 396 -1.83 5.46 -3.32
CA PHE A 396 -3.27 5.42 -3.38
C PHE A 396 -3.80 4.10 -2.84
N SER A 397 -4.85 4.15 -2.01
CA SER A 397 -5.54 2.98 -1.47
C SER A 397 -6.99 2.95 -1.98
N GLY A 398 -7.26 2.08 -2.96
CA GLY A 398 -8.61 1.84 -3.50
C GLY A 398 -8.69 1.90 -5.02
N LYS A 399 -9.91 1.87 -5.58
CA LYS A 399 -10.19 2.14 -7.00
C LYS A 399 -10.79 3.56 -7.11
N LYS A 400 -10.08 4.51 -7.73
CA LYS A 400 -10.57 5.88 -7.91
C LYS A 400 -11.68 5.89 -8.95
N VAL A 401 -12.86 6.39 -8.59
CA VAL A 401 -13.95 6.57 -9.56
C VAL A 401 -13.75 7.91 -10.25
N PHE A 402 -13.33 7.88 -11.51
CA PHE A 402 -13.16 9.09 -12.33
C PHE A 402 -14.52 9.69 -12.74
N SER A 403 -14.61 11.02 -12.68
CA SER A 403 -15.73 11.77 -13.24
C SER A 403 -15.73 11.74 -14.77
N ALA A 404 -16.89 11.98 -15.40
CA ALA A 404 -16.99 12.02 -16.85
C ALA A 404 -16.07 13.09 -17.50
N ARG A 405 -15.85 14.22 -16.80
CA ARG A 405 -14.95 15.29 -17.24
C ARG A 405 -13.49 14.86 -17.23
N GLU A 406 -13.04 14.16 -16.18
CA GLU A 406 -11.67 13.64 -16.08
C GLU A 406 -11.41 12.58 -17.16
N ARG A 407 -12.34 11.66 -17.40
CA ARG A 407 -12.19 10.65 -18.46
C ARG A 407 -12.08 11.27 -19.85
N LYS A 408 -12.87 12.32 -20.13
CA LYS A 408 -12.77 13.05 -21.39
C LYS A 408 -11.40 13.73 -21.54
N GLY A 409 -10.93 14.41 -20.49
CA GLY A 409 -9.59 15.01 -20.50
C GLY A 409 -8.48 13.97 -20.72
N GLN A 410 -8.55 12.81 -20.06
CA GLN A 410 -7.60 11.70 -20.27
C GLN A 410 -7.61 11.20 -21.71
N SER A 411 -8.78 11.05 -22.33
CA SER A 411 -8.88 10.62 -23.72
C SER A 411 -8.29 11.65 -24.70
N GLU A 412 -8.47 12.95 -24.43
CA GLU A 412 -7.90 14.03 -25.24
C GLU A 412 -6.36 14.07 -25.12
N GLU A 413 -5.82 13.93 -23.91
CA GLU A 413 -4.38 13.86 -23.66
C GLU A 413 -3.76 12.61 -24.29
N ARG A 414 -4.44 11.45 -24.20
CA ARG A 414 -4.02 10.20 -24.85
C ARG A 414 -3.92 10.35 -26.36
N LEU A 415 -4.88 11.03 -26.98
CA LEU A 415 -4.87 11.29 -28.42
C LEU A 415 -3.71 12.22 -28.81
N ARG A 416 -3.51 13.32 -28.08
CA ARG A 416 -2.39 14.27 -28.30
C ARG A 416 -1.04 13.57 -28.20
N LEU A 417 -0.88 12.73 -27.19
CA LEU A 417 0.30 11.90 -26.96
C LEU A 417 0.55 10.96 -28.13
N THR A 418 -0.49 10.23 -28.56
CA THR A 418 -0.39 9.28 -29.66
C THR A 418 0.01 9.96 -30.97
N GLN A 419 -0.59 11.12 -31.27
CA GLN A 419 -0.25 11.89 -32.47
C GLN A 419 1.21 12.36 -32.51
N HIS A 420 1.75 12.76 -31.36
CA HIS A 420 3.15 13.20 -31.24
C HIS A 420 4.14 12.04 -31.34
N PHE A 421 3.88 10.93 -30.65
CA PHE A 421 4.87 9.85 -30.50
C PHE A 421 4.86 8.79 -31.60
N VAL A 422 3.75 8.56 -32.32
CA VAL A 422 3.70 7.59 -33.43
C VAL A 422 4.84 7.80 -34.45
N PRO A 423 5.16 9.01 -34.92
CA PRO A 423 6.27 9.22 -35.85
C PRO A 423 7.67 9.20 -35.20
N LEU A 424 7.78 9.48 -33.91
CA LEU A 424 9.06 9.68 -33.20
C LEU A 424 9.56 8.42 -32.49
N LEU A 425 8.66 7.58 -32.01
CA LEU A 425 9.02 6.38 -31.24
C LEU A 425 9.96 5.43 -31.99
N PRO A 426 9.76 5.12 -33.29
CA PRO A 426 10.70 4.27 -34.00
C PRO A 426 12.10 4.91 -34.15
N GLN A 427 12.18 6.24 -34.21
CA GLN A 427 13.46 6.97 -34.28
C GLN A 427 14.21 6.92 -32.95
N LEU A 428 13.47 7.08 -31.84
CA LEU A 428 14.03 6.93 -30.49
C LEU A 428 14.52 5.50 -30.23
N LEU A 429 13.74 4.49 -30.62
CA LEU A 429 14.15 3.08 -30.52
C LEU A 429 15.39 2.80 -31.38
N ALA A 430 15.49 3.38 -32.58
CA ALA A 430 16.68 3.24 -33.41
C ALA A 430 17.92 3.87 -32.77
N LYS A 431 17.81 5.10 -32.24
CA LYS A 431 18.91 5.81 -31.56
C LYS A 431 19.41 5.02 -30.34
N PHE A 432 18.49 4.50 -29.52
CA PHE A 432 18.81 3.86 -28.25
C PHE A 432 18.81 2.32 -28.31
N SER A 433 18.76 1.71 -29.49
CA SER A 433 18.55 0.26 -29.68
C SER A 433 19.55 -0.65 -28.95
N ALA A 434 20.73 -0.16 -28.59
CA ALA A 434 21.76 -0.93 -27.88
C ALA A 434 21.62 -0.87 -26.34
N ASP A 435 20.87 0.09 -25.80
CA ASP A 435 20.81 0.36 -24.37
C ASP A 435 19.52 -0.21 -23.75
N ALA A 436 19.66 -1.19 -22.85
CA ALA A 436 18.54 -1.88 -22.23
C ALA A 436 17.70 -0.97 -21.31
N GLU A 437 18.36 -0.06 -20.57
CA GLU A 437 17.70 0.83 -19.61
C GLU A 437 16.84 1.89 -20.31
N LYS A 438 17.22 2.26 -21.53
CA LYS A 438 16.47 3.23 -22.36
C LYS A 438 15.37 2.56 -23.19
N VAL A 439 15.64 1.39 -23.75
CA VAL A 439 14.68 0.68 -24.63
C VAL A 439 13.45 0.17 -23.86
N GLY A 440 13.63 -0.35 -22.64
CA GLY A 440 12.52 -0.85 -21.82
C GLY A 440 11.41 0.20 -21.65
N PRO A 441 11.68 1.38 -21.05
CA PRO A 441 10.69 2.44 -20.89
C PRO A 441 10.07 2.90 -22.22
N LEU A 442 10.86 2.98 -23.30
CA LEU A 442 10.36 3.35 -24.63
C LEU A 442 9.35 2.33 -25.18
N LEU A 443 9.56 1.03 -24.95
CA LEU A 443 8.58 -0.01 -25.30
C LEU A 443 7.33 0.10 -24.44
N GLU A 444 7.48 0.37 -23.14
CA GLU A 444 6.36 0.57 -22.22
C GLU A 444 5.44 1.72 -22.68
N ALA A 445 6.01 2.78 -23.27
CA ALA A 445 5.27 3.94 -23.75
C ALA A 445 4.09 3.59 -24.67
N LEU A 446 4.20 2.52 -25.47
CA LEU A 446 3.13 2.06 -26.38
C LEU A 446 1.85 1.65 -25.66
N ARG A 447 1.93 1.20 -24.41
CA ARG A 447 0.77 0.83 -23.60
C ARG A 447 -0.18 2.02 -23.36
N TYR A 448 0.36 3.23 -23.44
CA TYR A 448 -0.38 4.47 -23.22
C TYR A 448 -0.98 5.03 -24.52
N PHE A 449 -0.72 4.44 -25.70
CA PHE A 449 -1.17 4.98 -26.98
C PHE A 449 -2.58 4.52 -27.33
N ASP A 450 -3.32 5.33 -28.08
CA ASP A 450 -4.52 4.87 -28.78
C ASP A 450 -4.11 4.19 -30.10
N LEU A 451 -3.99 2.87 -30.06
CA LEU A 451 -3.52 2.08 -31.21
C LEU A 451 -4.44 2.14 -32.42
N THR A 452 -5.69 2.59 -32.28
CA THR A 452 -6.58 2.82 -33.43
C THR A 452 -6.00 3.87 -34.38
N HIS A 453 -5.12 4.75 -33.90
CA HIS A 453 -4.46 5.78 -34.70
C HIS A 453 -3.56 5.21 -35.81
N TYR A 454 -3.01 4.00 -35.62
CA TYR A 454 -2.25 3.31 -36.68
C TYR A 454 -3.13 2.89 -37.87
N SER A 455 -4.44 2.70 -37.62
CA SER A 455 -5.42 2.33 -38.66
C SER A 455 -6.06 3.55 -39.34
N SER A 456 -6.12 4.71 -38.66
CA SER A 456 -6.66 5.94 -39.23
C SER A 456 -5.59 6.66 -40.06
N GLY A 457 -5.68 6.57 -41.38
CA GLY A 457 -4.81 7.27 -42.34
C GLY A 457 -5.00 8.80 -42.40
N ARG A 458 -5.20 9.50 -41.27
CA ARG A 458 -5.35 10.95 -41.23
C ARG A 458 -4.36 11.58 -40.25
N LEU A 459 -3.09 11.65 -40.65
CA LEU A 459 -2.24 12.73 -40.17
C LEU A 459 -2.71 13.99 -40.92
N GLU A 460 -3.63 14.74 -40.31
CA GLU A 460 -3.89 16.10 -40.74
C GLU A 460 -2.56 16.86 -40.70
N LYS A 461 -2.18 17.45 -41.84
CA LYS A 461 -1.04 18.36 -41.95
C LYS A 461 -1.15 19.44 -40.87
N VAL A 462 -0.42 19.28 -39.78
CA VAL A 462 -0.08 20.42 -38.91
C VAL A 462 1.01 21.19 -39.65
N GLY A 463 0.65 22.36 -40.15
CA GLY A 463 1.50 23.19 -41.00
C GLY A 463 2.72 23.75 -40.27
N GLY A 464 3.85 23.70 -40.94
CA GLY A 464 5.10 24.39 -40.59
C GLY A 464 6.24 23.89 -41.50
N PRO A 465 6.97 24.76 -42.22
CA PRO A 465 7.91 24.32 -43.24
C PRO A 465 9.26 23.96 -42.59
N PHE A 466 9.60 22.68 -42.52
CA PHE A 466 10.98 22.27 -42.28
C PHE A 466 11.53 21.59 -43.53
N HIS A 467 12.42 22.33 -44.21
CA HIS A 467 13.21 21.83 -45.32
C HIS A 467 14.24 20.83 -44.81
N TYR A 468 14.21 19.61 -45.30
CA TYR A 468 15.42 18.77 -45.37
C TYR A 468 15.52 18.10 -46.74
N SER A 469 16.67 18.34 -47.38
CA SER A 469 17.09 17.71 -48.62
C SER A 469 17.45 16.25 -48.36
N ALA A 470 16.78 15.33 -49.03
CA ALA A 470 17.15 13.93 -49.08
C ALA A 470 17.86 13.61 -50.40
N SER A 471 19.05 13.02 -50.31
CA SER A 471 19.66 12.27 -51.39
C SER A 471 20.25 10.99 -50.84
N LEU A 472 19.69 9.85 -51.24
CA LEU A 472 20.29 8.52 -51.15
C LEU A 472 19.96 7.76 -52.45
N PRO A 473 20.91 7.00 -53.03
CA PRO A 473 20.72 6.30 -54.30
C PRO A 473 20.10 4.91 -54.09
N LEU A 474 19.24 4.52 -55.03
CA LEU A 474 18.66 3.18 -55.17
C LEU A 474 19.68 2.21 -55.79
N TYR A 475 19.94 1.08 -55.13
CA TYR A 475 20.40 -0.16 -55.77
C TYR A 475 19.23 -1.15 -55.82
N LEU A 476 18.81 -1.49 -57.04
CA LEU A 476 17.78 -2.48 -57.35
C LEU A 476 18.47 -3.66 -58.04
N VAL A 477 18.41 -4.84 -57.42
CA VAL A 477 18.78 -6.13 -58.04
C VAL A 477 17.54 -6.71 -58.72
N SER A 478 17.70 -7.10 -59.99
CA SER A 478 16.64 -7.60 -60.88
C SER A 478 16.46 -9.14 -60.79
N PRO A 479 15.27 -9.71 -61.13
CA PRO A 479 15.06 -11.14 -61.35
C PRO A 479 15.20 -11.53 -62.85
N PRO A 480 15.15 -12.84 -63.21
CA PRO A 480 15.92 -13.41 -64.33
C PRO A 480 15.18 -13.43 -65.68
N LYS A 481 15.94 -13.53 -66.78
CA LYS A 481 15.45 -13.67 -68.17
C LYS A 481 15.84 -15.00 -68.81
N GLN A 482 14.88 -15.61 -69.51
CA GLN A 482 15.07 -16.64 -70.54
C GLN A 482 15.42 -16.01 -71.92
N ALA A 483 15.90 -16.85 -72.83
CA ALA A 483 16.86 -16.55 -73.90
C ALA A 483 16.32 -16.23 -75.32
N LEU A 484 17.24 -15.68 -76.14
CA LEU A 484 17.38 -15.63 -77.62
C LEU A 484 16.68 -14.51 -78.44
N PRO A 485 17.21 -14.09 -79.63
CA PRO A 485 18.59 -13.67 -79.96
C PRO A 485 18.57 -12.40 -80.91
N PRO A 486 19.57 -12.04 -81.76
CA PRO A 486 20.08 -10.65 -81.82
C PRO A 486 19.83 -9.90 -83.15
N ALA A 487 19.79 -8.55 -83.11
CA ALA A 487 20.14 -7.70 -84.25
C ALA A 487 20.47 -6.27 -83.79
N SER A 488 21.60 -5.75 -84.27
CA SER A 488 22.11 -4.38 -84.15
C SER A 488 21.70 -3.55 -85.40
N PRO A 489 22.13 -2.28 -85.60
CA PRO A 489 22.31 -1.13 -84.70
C PRO A 489 21.73 0.20 -85.29
N ASN A 490 21.90 1.31 -84.54
CA ASN A 490 22.13 2.70 -84.99
C ASN A 490 21.02 3.77 -85.03
N SER A 491 21.48 4.97 -84.64
CA SER A 491 21.05 6.36 -84.93
C SER A 491 19.95 6.95 -84.03
N LEU A 492 20.32 7.83 -83.09
CA LEU A 492 20.56 9.29 -83.22
C LEU A 492 19.24 10.09 -83.30
N ASN A 493 18.96 10.85 -82.22
CA ASN A 493 18.53 12.27 -82.12
C ASN A 493 17.70 12.92 -83.26
N PRO A 494 17.02 14.08 -83.04
CA PRO A 494 16.60 14.77 -81.80
C PRO A 494 15.12 15.32 -81.88
N PHE A 495 14.65 15.95 -80.80
CA PHE A 495 13.70 17.10 -80.67
C PHE A 495 12.80 17.56 -81.85
N PRO A 496 11.78 18.40 -81.58
CA PRO A 496 10.54 18.29 -80.78
C PRO A 496 9.31 18.44 -81.77
N PRO A 497 8.00 18.57 -81.41
CA PRO A 497 7.39 19.81 -80.87
C PRO A 497 6.10 19.49 -80.03
N PRO A 498 5.00 20.28 -80.01
CA PRO A 498 4.71 21.24 -78.94
C PRO A 498 3.31 21.10 -78.30
N GLN A 499 3.12 21.84 -77.20
CA GLN A 499 1.92 22.60 -76.80
C GLN A 499 0.51 21.99 -76.98
N GLY A 500 -0.19 21.87 -75.85
CA GLY A 500 -1.52 22.46 -75.72
C GLY A 500 -2.61 21.59 -75.10
N LEU A 501 -3.16 22.11 -73.99
CA LEU A 501 -4.50 21.89 -73.42
C LEU A 501 -4.70 20.74 -72.42
N PRO A 502 -5.69 20.90 -71.50
CA PRO A 502 -5.56 20.61 -70.08
C PRO A 502 -5.99 19.18 -69.76
N LEU A 503 -5.44 18.60 -68.70
CA LEU A 503 -5.88 17.30 -68.21
C LEU A 503 -6.40 17.42 -66.79
N ASP A 504 -7.73 17.41 -66.72
CA ASP A 504 -8.50 16.91 -65.60
C ASP A 504 -8.02 15.51 -65.16
N THR A 505 -8.05 15.32 -63.85
CA THR A 505 -8.35 14.06 -63.15
C THR A 505 -7.50 12.83 -63.52
N ALA A 506 -6.39 12.67 -62.80
CA ALA A 506 -6.00 11.36 -62.29
C ALA A 506 -5.85 11.49 -60.77
N GLY A 507 -6.94 11.21 -60.06
CA GLY A 507 -6.89 10.98 -58.63
C GLY A 507 -6.00 9.79 -58.35
N VAL A 508 -4.77 10.06 -57.92
CA VAL A 508 -3.98 9.10 -57.17
C VAL A 508 -4.31 9.37 -55.70
N THR A 509 -5.15 8.51 -55.14
CA THR A 509 -5.40 8.37 -53.71
C THR A 509 -4.08 8.04 -52.99
N LEU A 510 -3.32 9.07 -52.63
CA LEU A 510 -2.16 9.00 -51.73
C LEU A 510 -2.54 9.67 -50.40
N SER A 511 -3.29 8.95 -49.57
CA SER A 511 -3.52 9.36 -48.18
C SER A 511 -3.68 8.19 -47.20
N VAL A 512 -3.33 6.96 -47.58
CA VAL A 512 -3.41 5.78 -46.69
C VAL A 512 -2.02 5.29 -46.25
N SER A 513 -0.93 5.80 -46.85
CA SER A 513 0.40 5.19 -46.73
C SER A 513 1.25 5.62 -45.52
N SER A 514 0.98 6.75 -44.87
CA SER A 514 1.91 7.26 -43.83
C SER A 514 1.80 6.51 -42.49
N SER A 515 0.58 6.19 -42.02
CA SER A 515 0.41 5.54 -40.70
C SER A 515 0.93 4.10 -40.67
N PHE A 516 0.76 3.34 -41.76
CA PHE A 516 1.31 1.98 -41.88
C PHE A 516 2.84 1.99 -41.98
N GLN A 517 3.45 3.01 -42.57
CA GLN A 517 4.92 3.12 -42.65
C GLN A 517 5.56 3.22 -41.26
N TYR A 518 4.96 3.99 -40.34
CA TYR A 518 5.47 4.09 -38.97
C TYR A 518 5.28 2.79 -38.17
N LEU A 519 4.18 2.06 -38.43
CA LEU A 519 3.97 0.73 -37.86
C LEU A 519 5.01 -0.27 -38.37
N ASP A 520 5.27 -0.30 -39.69
CA ASP A 520 6.28 -1.20 -40.27
C ASP A 520 7.69 -0.86 -39.74
N LEU A 521 8.01 0.42 -39.55
CA LEU A 521 9.27 0.86 -38.94
C LEU A 521 9.37 0.43 -37.47
N LEU A 522 8.27 0.57 -36.70
CA LEU A 522 8.20 0.09 -35.32
C LEU A 522 8.41 -1.41 -35.22
N LEU A 523 7.76 -2.21 -36.08
CA LEU A 523 7.91 -3.67 -36.10
C LEU A 523 9.34 -4.08 -36.47
N SER A 524 9.97 -3.37 -37.41
CA SER A 524 11.38 -3.58 -37.74
C SER A 524 12.30 -3.30 -36.56
N GLN A 525 12.07 -2.20 -35.83
CA GLN A 525 12.85 -1.85 -34.65
C GLN A 525 12.62 -2.85 -33.50
N LEU A 526 11.40 -3.36 -33.34
CA LEU A 526 11.06 -4.35 -32.34
C LEU A 526 11.76 -5.70 -32.61
N LYS A 527 11.85 -6.12 -33.87
CA LYS A 527 12.65 -7.27 -34.28
C LYS A 527 14.13 -7.08 -33.92
N GLU A 528 14.68 -5.92 -34.25
CA GLU A 528 16.08 -5.58 -33.96
C GLU A 528 16.38 -5.58 -32.45
N VAL A 529 15.46 -5.06 -31.63
CA VAL A 529 15.57 -5.07 -30.16
C VAL A 529 15.60 -6.52 -29.64
N VAL A 530 14.69 -7.38 -30.09
CA VAL A 530 14.65 -8.79 -29.67
C VAL A 530 15.93 -9.54 -30.06
N GLU A 531 16.51 -9.23 -31.21
CA GLU A 531 17.75 -9.85 -31.71
C GLU A 531 19.01 -9.36 -30.97
N LYS A 532 19.05 -8.10 -30.52
CA LYS A 532 20.20 -7.50 -29.83
C LYS A 532 20.22 -7.74 -28.32
N HIS A 533 19.05 -7.82 -27.68
CA HIS A 533 18.96 -7.85 -26.22
C HIS A 533 18.84 -9.25 -25.64
N THR A 534 19.32 -9.38 -24.40
CA THR A 534 19.21 -10.60 -23.55
C THR A 534 18.65 -10.29 -22.16
N SER A 535 18.41 -9.00 -21.86
CA SER A 535 17.80 -8.53 -20.61
C SER A 535 16.36 -9.04 -20.48
N SER A 536 16.01 -9.53 -19.29
CA SER A 536 14.67 -10.03 -18.99
C SER A 536 13.59 -8.95 -19.14
N GLU A 537 13.86 -7.74 -18.67
CA GLU A 537 12.90 -6.63 -18.69
C GLU A 537 12.57 -6.20 -20.11
N VAL A 538 13.60 -6.06 -20.96
CA VAL A 538 13.42 -5.66 -22.36
C VAL A 538 12.67 -6.73 -23.15
N LEU A 539 13.01 -8.01 -22.96
CA LEU A 539 12.33 -9.11 -23.66
C LEU A 539 10.88 -9.27 -23.21
N GLU A 540 10.60 -9.09 -21.92
CA GLU A 540 9.24 -9.10 -21.39
C GLU A 540 8.41 -7.94 -21.96
N LEU A 541 8.95 -6.72 -21.95
CA LEU A 541 8.28 -5.54 -22.51
C LEU A 541 8.09 -5.66 -24.03
N ALA A 542 9.05 -6.24 -24.74
CA ALA A 542 8.91 -6.51 -26.18
C ALA A 542 7.79 -7.52 -26.46
N SER A 543 7.70 -8.60 -25.67
CA SER A 543 6.63 -9.60 -25.76
C SER A 543 5.25 -8.98 -25.48
N GLN A 544 5.13 -8.21 -24.38
CA GLN A 544 3.91 -7.49 -24.02
C GLN A 544 3.49 -6.48 -25.10
N THR A 545 4.47 -5.77 -25.68
CA THR A 545 4.23 -4.81 -26.76
C THR A 545 3.70 -5.51 -28.02
N LEU A 546 4.32 -6.61 -28.44
CA LEU A 546 3.81 -7.40 -29.56
C LEU A 546 2.41 -7.94 -29.28
N GLN A 547 2.13 -8.37 -28.05
CA GLN A 547 0.81 -8.85 -27.67
C GLN A 547 -0.25 -7.73 -27.76
N LEU A 548 0.08 -6.53 -27.27
CA LEU A 548 -0.79 -5.37 -27.35
C LEU A 548 -1.14 -5.02 -28.80
N LEU A 549 -0.18 -5.13 -29.71
CA LEU A 549 -0.37 -4.89 -31.15
C LEU A 549 -1.11 -6.06 -31.84
N CYS A 550 -0.96 -7.30 -31.37
CA CYS A 550 -1.62 -8.52 -31.87
C CYS A 550 -3.06 -8.69 -31.37
N SER A 551 -3.84 -7.61 -31.29
CA SER A 551 -5.28 -7.67 -30.98
C SER A 551 -6.07 -7.86 -32.28
N THR A 552 -7.01 -8.83 -32.27
CA THR A 552 -7.92 -9.10 -33.41
C THR A 552 -8.90 -7.96 -33.68
N GLU A 553 -9.00 -6.99 -32.77
CA GLU A 553 -9.87 -5.81 -32.92
C GLU A 553 -9.28 -4.80 -33.92
N PHE A 554 -7.97 -4.87 -34.21
CA PHE A 554 -7.28 -3.90 -35.08
C PHE A 554 -7.20 -4.36 -36.54
N ALA A 555 -7.43 -3.42 -37.47
CA ALA A 555 -7.35 -3.67 -38.91
C ALA A 555 -5.94 -4.06 -39.41
N PHE A 556 -4.89 -3.76 -38.63
CA PHE A 556 -3.50 -4.11 -38.95
C PHE A 556 -3.04 -5.43 -38.35
N TYR A 557 -3.92 -6.20 -37.69
CA TYR A 557 -3.61 -7.48 -37.04
C TYR A 557 -2.75 -8.41 -37.92
N ASN A 558 -3.17 -8.67 -39.16
CA ASN A 558 -2.46 -9.58 -40.07
C ASN A 558 -1.00 -9.17 -40.34
N ARG A 559 -0.68 -7.86 -40.29
CA ARG A 559 0.69 -7.37 -40.52
C ARG A 559 1.57 -7.62 -39.30
N VAL A 560 1.04 -7.34 -38.11
CA VAL A 560 1.75 -7.57 -36.85
C VAL A 560 1.90 -9.07 -36.60
N ASP A 561 0.87 -9.85 -36.90
CA ASP A 561 0.89 -11.31 -36.80
C ASP A 561 1.96 -11.92 -37.71
N PHE A 562 2.06 -11.45 -38.96
CA PHE A 562 3.14 -11.84 -39.86
C PHE A 562 4.53 -11.52 -39.29
N ALA A 563 4.73 -10.31 -38.75
CA ALA A 563 6.00 -9.93 -38.11
C ALA A 563 6.31 -10.81 -36.89
N ARG A 564 5.30 -11.12 -36.06
CA ARG A 564 5.41 -12.05 -34.94
C ARG A 564 5.84 -13.44 -35.41
N SER A 565 5.17 -13.99 -36.42
CA SER A 565 5.54 -15.30 -37.00
C SER A 565 6.97 -15.32 -37.51
N CYS A 566 7.41 -14.27 -38.23
CA CYS A 566 8.80 -14.19 -38.71
C CYS A 566 9.84 -14.17 -37.58
N ILE A 567 9.55 -13.50 -36.46
CA ILE A 567 10.45 -13.50 -35.28
C ILE A 567 10.49 -14.91 -34.67
N MET A 568 9.33 -15.56 -34.53
CA MET A 568 9.25 -16.90 -33.94
C MET A 568 9.87 -17.98 -34.83
N ASP A 569 9.68 -17.94 -36.15
CA ASP A 569 10.30 -18.86 -37.10
C ASP A 569 11.82 -18.79 -37.00
N TYR A 570 12.38 -17.57 -36.97
CA TYR A 570 13.82 -17.37 -36.79
C TYR A 570 14.34 -17.95 -35.46
N LEU A 571 13.64 -17.70 -34.35
CA LEU A 571 14.05 -18.22 -33.04
C LEU A 571 13.89 -19.75 -32.96
N ALA A 572 12.85 -20.32 -33.57
CA ALA A 572 12.60 -21.75 -33.58
C ALA A 572 13.65 -22.51 -34.38
N ASP A 573 13.99 -22.03 -35.58
CA ASP A 573 15.03 -22.62 -36.42
C ASP A 573 16.40 -22.57 -35.73
N LYS A 574 16.73 -21.42 -35.11
CA LYS A 574 17.97 -21.26 -34.33
C LYS A 574 18.03 -22.24 -33.16
N PHE A 575 16.94 -22.35 -32.39
CA PHE A 575 16.87 -23.27 -31.25
C PHE A 575 16.98 -24.74 -31.67
N GLN A 576 16.30 -25.15 -32.73
CA GLN A 576 16.37 -26.54 -33.20
C GLN A 576 17.80 -26.90 -33.63
N HIS A 577 18.47 -26.00 -34.35
CA HIS A 577 19.87 -26.21 -34.75
C HIS A 577 20.80 -26.33 -33.54
N GLU A 578 20.76 -25.36 -32.63
CA GLU A 578 21.59 -25.36 -31.42
C GLU A 578 21.30 -26.58 -30.50
N ALA A 579 20.04 -27.02 -30.42
CA ALA A 579 19.65 -28.16 -29.59
C ALA A 579 20.17 -29.47 -30.17
N THR A 580 20.13 -29.62 -31.50
CA THR A 580 20.69 -30.82 -32.16
C THR A 580 22.21 -30.90 -32.01
N GLU A 581 22.91 -29.76 -32.02
CA GLU A 581 24.36 -29.72 -31.82
C GLU A 581 24.74 -30.08 -30.38
N LEU A 582 24.09 -29.47 -29.37
CA LEU A 582 24.35 -29.75 -27.95
C LEU A 582 23.96 -31.18 -27.51
N LEU A 583 23.02 -31.82 -28.19
CA LEU A 583 22.70 -33.23 -27.94
C LEU A 583 23.73 -34.19 -28.56
N GLN A 584 24.59 -33.71 -29.48
CA GLN A 584 25.62 -34.49 -30.16
C GLN A 584 27.04 -34.21 -29.64
N SER A 585 27.30 -33.01 -29.11
CA SER A 585 28.56 -32.58 -28.49
C SER A 585 28.51 -32.66 -26.96
N SER A 586 29.68 -32.78 -26.30
CA SER A 586 29.79 -32.58 -24.84
C SER A 586 29.76 -31.09 -24.50
N PHE A 587 29.14 -30.67 -23.37
CA PHE A 587 28.96 -29.27 -22.91
C PHE A 587 30.28 -28.51 -22.58
N SER A 588 31.41 -28.86 -23.20
CA SER A 588 32.72 -28.27 -22.93
C SER A 588 32.88 -26.85 -23.53
N GLU A 589 32.07 -26.47 -24.52
CA GLU A 589 32.18 -25.16 -25.19
C GLU A 589 31.20 -24.14 -24.60
N LYS A 590 31.72 -23.20 -23.79
CA LYS A 590 30.92 -22.17 -23.10
C LYS A 590 30.14 -21.24 -24.04
N GLU A 591 30.61 -21.06 -25.29
CA GLU A 591 29.96 -20.19 -26.28
C GLU A 591 28.66 -20.79 -26.81
N GLU A 592 28.63 -22.09 -27.09
CA GLU A 592 27.41 -22.81 -27.54
C GLU A 592 26.33 -22.78 -26.47
N VAL A 593 26.70 -23.00 -25.21
CA VAL A 593 25.80 -22.94 -24.05
C VAL A 593 25.22 -21.54 -23.87
N TYR A 594 26.04 -20.49 -24.03
CA TYR A 594 25.56 -19.11 -23.97
C TYR A 594 24.60 -18.78 -25.12
N SER A 595 24.92 -19.18 -26.36
CA SER A 595 24.02 -18.95 -27.51
C SER A 595 22.67 -19.63 -27.29
N MET A 596 22.67 -20.91 -26.91
CA MET A 596 21.46 -21.65 -26.55
C MET A 596 20.66 -20.98 -25.44
N ALA A 597 21.33 -20.57 -24.35
CA ALA A 597 20.69 -19.89 -23.23
C ALA A 597 19.99 -18.60 -23.69
N THR A 598 20.62 -17.81 -24.57
CA THR A 598 20.01 -16.57 -25.08
C THR A 598 18.81 -16.84 -26.00
N THR A 599 18.89 -17.82 -26.90
CA THR A 599 17.79 -18.22 -27.79
C THR A 599 16.59 -18.72 -26.97
N LEU A 600 16.84 -19.65 -26.05
CA LEU A 600 15.80 -20.19 -25.16
C LEU A 600 15.21 -19.13 -24.25
N ARG A 601 16.01 -18.20 -23.72
CA ARG A 601 15.51 -17.09 -22.90
C ARG A 601 14.54 -16.22 -23.70
N ARG A 602 14.88 -15.88 -24.95
CA ARG A 602 13.97 -15.14 -25.84
C ARG A 602 12.67 -15.91 -26.05
N ILE A 603 12.73 -17.18 -26.44
CA ILE A 603 11.53 -18.01 -26.63
C ILE A 603 10.69 -18.07 -25.34
N ALA A 604 11.33 -18.28 -24.19
CA ALA A 604 10.65 -18.35 -22.90
C ALA A 604 9.88 -17.07 -22.56
N PHE A 605 10.44 -15.87 -22.78
CA PHE A 605 9.74 -14.61 -22.54
C PHE A 605 8.57 -14.36 -23.50
N PHE A 606 8.69 -14.80 -24.75
CA PHE A 606 7.60 -14.72 -25.73
C PHE A 606 6.48 -15.74 -25.45
N HIS A 607 6.84 -16.89 -24.90
CA HIS A 607 5.90 -17.94 -24.56
C HIS A 607 5.23 -17.73 -23.20
N ARG A 608 5.94 -17.09 -22.26
CA ARG A 608 5.50 -16.81 -20.90
C ARG A 608 4.32 -15.84 -20.94
N GLY A 609 3.21 -16.28 -20.34
CA GLY A 609 2.15 -15.38 -19.93
C GLY A 609 2.40 -15.00 -18.47
N MET A 610 2.18 -13.73 -18.11
CA MET A 610 1.90 -13.40 -16.71
C MET A 610 0.67 -14.19 -16.26
N VAL A 611 0.90 -15.28 -15.53
CA VAL A 611 -0.10 -15.90 -14.68
C VAL A 611 -0.13 -15.08 -13.40
N SER A 612 -1.01 -14.08 -13.32
CA SER A 612 -1.23 -13.38 -12.06
C SER A 612 -2.07 -14.29 -11.16
N LEU A 613 -1.41 -15.08 -10.31
CA LEU A 613 -2.04 -15.70 -9.15
C LEU A 613 -2.24 -14.65 -8.03
N GLY A 614 -2.82 -13.50 -8.38
CA GLY A 614 -3.12 -12.40 -7.48
C GLY A 614 -4.39 -12.70 -6.68
N ASN A 615 -4.28 -12.66 -5.35
CA ASN A 615 -5.33 -12.83 -4.35
C ASN A 615 -6.12 -14.15 -4.41
N VAL A 616 -6.16 -14.86 -3.27
CA VAL A 616 -6.92 -16.11 -3.03
C VAL A 616 -8.43 -15.97 -3.36
N GLN A 617 -8.95 -14.75 -3.47
CA GLN A 617 -10.35 -14.48 -3.78
C GLN A 617 -10.71 -14.42 -5.27
N GLU A 618 -9.77 -14.19 -6.20
CA GLU A 618 -10.10 -14.12 -7.65
C GLU A 618 -10.05 -15.49 -8.37
N LEU A 619 -9.45 -16.51 -7.76
CA LEU A 619 -9.36 -17.86 -8.33
C LEU A 619 -10.69 -18.63 -8.38
N ALA A 620 -11.69 -18.25 -7.58
CA ALA A 620 -12.91 -19.05 -7.42
C ALA A 620 -13.91 -18.95 -8.60
N LEU A 621 -13.69 -18.06 -9.58
CA LEU A 621 -14.71 -17.72 -10.60
C LEU A 621 -14.18 -17.52 -12.02
N ALA A 622 -12.88 -17.69 -12.27
CA ALA A 622 -12.31 -17.49 -13.60
C ALA A 622 -12.13 -18.83 -14.33
N PRO A 623 -12.75 -19.06 -15.51
CA PRO A 623 -12.46 -20.24 -16.33
C PRO A 623 -10.98 -20.28 -16.69
N CYS A 624 -10.39 -21.47 -16.89
CA CYS A 624 -8.96 -21.67 -17.24
C CYS A 624 -8.47 -20.78 -18.41
N ALA A 625 -9.38 -20.35 -19.30
CA ALA A 625 -9.10 -19.38 -20.37
C ALA A 625 -8.71 -17.96 -19.87
N LEU A 626 -9.02 -17.58 -18.63
CA LEU A 626 -8.62 -16.30 -18.03
C LEU A 626 -7.21 -16.34 -17.40
N PHE A 627 -6.64 -17.53 -17.18
CA PHE A 627 -5.32 -17.70 -16.54
C PHE A 627 -4.16 -17.32 -17.46
N ILE A 628 -4.34 -17.40 -18.79
CA ILE A 628 -3.31 -17.11 -19.79
C ILE A 628 -3.66 -15.81 -20.52
N ARG A 629 -3.62 -14.67 -19.81
CA ARG A 629 -4.03 -13.39 -20.39
C ARG A 629 -2.92 -12.69 -21.20
N SER A 630 -1.66 -13.15 -21.13
CA SER A 630 -0.50 -12.34 -21.55
C SER A 630 0.58 -13.06 -22.36
N ALA A 631 0.25 -14.15 -23.07
CA ALA A 631 1.23 -14.88 -23.89
C ALA A 631 0.85 -14.97 -25.37
N HIS A 632 1.86 -15.23 -26.21
CA HIS A 632 1.68 -15.70 -27.57
C HIS A 632 1.51 -17.22 -27.56
N ASP A 633 0.52 -17.74 -28.30
CA ASP A 633 0.39 -19.18 -28.52
C ASP A 633 1.51 -19.66 -29.46
N LEU A 634 2.52 -20.32 -28.88
CA LEU A 634 3.64 -20.90 -29.63
C LEU A 634 3.53 -22.42 -29.81
N THR A 635 2.36 -23.01 -29.57
CA THR A 635 2.13 -24.44 -29.83
C THR A 635 2.39 -24.89 -31.27
N PRO A 636 2.22 -24.06 -32.34
CA PRO A 636 2.55 -24.46 -33.71
C PRO A 636 4.01 -24.89 -33.92
N TRP A 637 4.95 -24.34 -33.16
CA TRP A 637 6.40 -24.60 -33.29
C TRP A 637 6.88 -25.81 -32.47
N ARG A 638 6.00 -26.45 -31.68
CA ARG A 638 6.26 -27.73 -30.98
C ARG A 638 7.52 -27.76 -30.11
N PHE A 639 7.72 -26.73 -29.29
CA PHE A 639 8.90 -26.62 -28.40
C PHE A 639 8.99 -27.66 -27.28
N PHE A 640 7.88 -28.32 -26.91
CA PHE A 640 7.84 -29.24 -25.77
C PHE A 640 8.84 -30.40 -25.87
N GLU A 641 8.83 -31.17 -26.98
CA GLU A 641 9.68 -32.36 -27.12
C GLU A 641 11.18 -32.02 -27.12
N PRO A 642 11.66 -31.01 -27.89
CA PRO A 642 13.05 -30.56 -27.80
C PRO A 642 13.45 -30.13 -26.39
N CYS A 643 12.63 -29.34 -25.69
CA CYS A 643 12.94 -28.87 -24.34
C CYS A 643 13.04 -30.05 -23.34
N ILE A 644 12.12 -31.00 -23.39
CA ILE A 644 12.16 -32.18 -22.52
C ILE A 644 13.38 -33.05 -22.81
N SER A 645 13.72 -33.25 -24.09
CA SER A 645 14.90 -34.03 -24.48
C SER A 645 16.20 -33.39 -23.96
N LEU A 646 16.31 -32.06 -24.08
CA LEU A 646 17.43 -31.28 -23.56
C LEU A 646 17.54 -31.38 -22.03
N LEU A 647 16.43 -31.21 -21.32
CA LEU A 647 16.39 -31.28 -19.86
C LEU A 647 16.79 -32.67 -19.34
N ARG A 648 16.30 -33.76 -19.96
CA ARG A 648 16.71 -35.13 -19.59
C ARG A 648 18.19 -35.37 -19.85
N HIS A 649 18.72 -34.87 -20.96
CA HIS A 649 20.15 -34.98 -21.26
C HIS A 649 20.99 -34.27 -20.19
N LEU A 650 20.64 -33.02 -19.85
CA LEU A 650 21.32 -32.22 -18.83
C LEU A 650 21.29 -32.87 -17.44
N LEU A 651 20.16 -33.45 -17.04
CA LEU A 651 20.03 -34.16 -15.77
C LEU A 651 20.87 -35.44 -15.74
N ASN A 652 20.99 -36.15 -16.87
CA ASN A 652 21.78 -37.38 -16.96
C ASN A 652 23.30 -37.12 -16.99
N THR A 653 23.74 -36.01 -17.60
CA THR A 653 25.16 -35.64 -17.66
C THR A 653 25.64 -34.94 -16.38
N GLY A 654 24.73 -34.36 -15.60
CA GLY A 654 25.05 -33.54 -14.43
C GLY A 654 25.63 -32.17 -14.79
N GLU A 655 25.62 -31.80 -16.08
CA GLU A 655 26.13 -30.52 -16.61
C GLU A 655 25.01 -29.47 -16.69
N ALA A 656 24.18 -29.38 -15.66
CA ALA A 656 23.03 -28.51 -15.64
C ALA A 656 23.41 -27.04 -15.39
N CYS A 657 23.27 -26.21 -16.42
CA CYS A 657 23.42 -24.75 -16.30
C CYS A 657 22.06 -24.09 -16.05
N GLU A 658 21.91 -23.33 -14.97
CA GLU A 658 20.68 -22.60 -14.63
C GLU A 658 20.14 -21.77 -15.81
N GLN A 659 21.03 -21.16 -16.59
CA GLN A 659 20.69 -20.25 -17.69
C GLN A 659 20.00 -20.96 -18.87
N VAL A 660 20.15 -22.28 -18.99
CA VAL A 660 19.50 -23.11 -20.02
C VAL A 660 18.32 -23.88 -19.42
N VAL A 661 18.50 -24.46 -18.23
CA VAL A 661 17.49 -25.29 -17.56
C VAL A 661 16.23 -24.47 -17.24
N ILE A 662 16.37 -23.29 -16.63
CA ILE A 662 15.22 -22.46 -16.23
C ILE A 662 14.37 -22.05 -17.44
N PRO A 663 14.94 -21.48 -18.53
CA PRO A 663 14.16 -21.17 -19.73
C PRO A 663 13.55 -22.40 -20.41
N ALA A 664 14.25 -23.55 -20.46
CA ALA A 664 13.71 -24.77 -21.07
C ALA A 664 12.53 -25.34 -20.26
N MET A 665 12.62 -25.36 -18.93
CA MET A 665 11.51 -25.75 -18.05
C MET A 665 10.31 -24.82 -18.21
N THR A 666 10.57 -23.51 -18.30
CA THR A 666 9.54 -22.49 -18.51
C THR A 666 8.85 -22.67 -19.86
N CYS A 667 9.61 -22.90 -20.94
CA CYS A 667 9.05 -23.16 -22.28
C CYS A 667 8.18 -24.41 -22.31
N ALA A 668 8.64 -25.50 -21.70
CA ALA A 668 7.88 -26.75 -21.60
C ALA A 668 6.58 -26.56 -20.81
N HIS A 669 6.65 -25.88 -19.66
CA HIS A 669 5.48 -25.56 -18.83
C HIS A 669 4.40 -24.80 -19.61
N PHE A 670 4.75 -23.67 -20.23
CA PHE A 670 3.78 -22.89 -21.01
C PHE A 670 3.26 -23.64 -22.23
N SER A 671 4.00 -24.62 -22.78
CA SER A 671 3.53 -25.45 -23.89
C SER A 671 2.34 -26.29 -23.45
N LEU A 672 2.43 -26.87 -22.25
CA LEU A 672 1.34 -27.64 -21.63
C LEU A 672 0.12 -26.77 -21.36
N LEU A 673 0.32 -25.55 -20.86
CA LEU A 673 -0.78 -24.62 -20.56
C LEU A 673 -1.53 -24.19 -21.82
N TRP A 674 -0.82 -23.91 -22.92
CA TRP A 674 -1.47 -23.59 -24.19
C TRP A 674 -2.17 -24.79 -24.83
N GLU A 675 -1.59 -25.99 -24.74
CA GLU A 675 -2.29 -27.22 -25.16
C GLU A 675 -3.58 -27.43 -24.36
N LEU A 676 -3.57 -27.21 -23.04
CA LEU A 676 -4.76 -27.25 -22.19
C LEU A 676 -5.81 -26.20 -22.62
N SER A 677 -5.39 -24.96 -22.89
CA SER A 677 -6.26 -23.88 -23.38
C SER A 677 -6.99 -24.27 -24.67
N ARG A 678 -6.29 -24.92 -25.60
CA ARG A 678 -6.88 -25.37 -26.87
C ARG A 678 -7.88 -26.49 -26.64
N CYS A 679 -7.53 -27.48 -25.82
CA CYS A 679 -8.43 -28.56 -25.42
C CYS A 679 -9.70 -28.05 -24.71
N SER A 680 -9.59 -26.96 -23.94
CA SER A 680 -10.73 -26.32 -23.27
C SER A 680 -11.58 -25.45 -24.18
N ALA A 681 -11.06 -24.98 -25.32
CA ALA A 681 -11.80 -24.15 -26.28
C ALA A 681 -12.67 -24.99 -27.23
N GLU A 682 -12.34 -26.27 -27.40
CA GLU A 682 -13.08 -27.20 -28.25
C GLU A 682 -14.31 -27.76 -27.53
N ALA A 683 -15.47 -27.74 -28.20
CA ALA A 683 -16.74 -28.21 -27.62
C ALA A 683 -16.80 -29.73 -27.38
N VAL A 684 -15.95 -30.50 -28.05
CA VAL A 684 -15.75 -31.95 -27.84
C VAL A 684 -14.24 -32.21 -27.95
N PRO A 685 -13.52 -32.43 -26.84
CA PRO A 685 -12.09 -32.67 -26.88
C PRO A 685 -11.78 -34.03 -27.51
N ASP A 686 -10.77 -34.09 -28.37
CA ASP A 686 -10.25 -35.34 -28.93
C ASP A 686 -9.59 -36.18 -27.82
N GLN A 687 -10.09 -37.39 -27.59
CA GLN A 687 -9.62 -38.27 -26.52
C GLN A 687 -8.13 -38.64 -26.67
N GLN A 688 -7.62 -38.70 -27.91
CA GLN A 688 -6.20 -38.97 -28.15
C GLN A 688 -5.31 -37.79 -27.73
N GLN A 689 -5.77 -36.56 -27.97
CA GLN A 689 -5.06 -35.35 -27.55
C GLN A 689 -5.06 -35.21 -26.02
N LEU A 690 -6.15 -35.59 -25.36
CA LEU A 690 -6.27 -35.57 -23.91
C LEU A 690 -5.32 -36.56 -23.23
N LEU A 691 -5.21 -37.78 -23.75
CA LEU A 691 -4.27 -38.79 -23.27
C LEU A 691 -2.81 -38.36 -23.51
N SER A 692 -2.51 -37.83 -24.69
CA SER A 692 -1.18 -37.30 -24.98
C SER A 692 -0.80 -36.16 -24.02
N LEU A 693 -1.72 -35.23 -23.75
CA LEU A 693 -1.49 -34.13 -22.81
C LEU A 693 -1.25 -34.67 -21.39
N LYS A 694 -2.02 -35.67 -20.94
CA LYS A 694 -1.84 -36.31 -19.64
C LYS A 694 -0.45 -36.93 -19.49
N ASP A 695 0.01 -37.66 -20.50
CA ASP A 695 1.34 -38.29 -20.50
C ASP A 695 2.46 -37.23 -20.47
N LYS A 696 2.30 -36.14 -21.22
CA LYS A 696 3.24 -35.01 -21.21
C LYS A 696 3.30 -34.32 -19.84
N VAL A 697 2.15 -34.10 -19.19
CA VAL A 697 2.06 -33.51 -17.84
C VAL A 697 2.77 -34.41 -16.82
N ALA A 698 2.50 -35.72 -16.83
CA ALA A 698 3.15 -36.67 -15.93
C ALA A 698 4.68 -36.70 -16.15
N ALA A 699 5.13 -36.71 -17.41
CA ALA A 699 6.54 -36.66 -17.75
C ALA A 699 7.23 -35.38 -17.26
N PHE A 700 6.56 -34.24 -17.36
CA PHE A 700 7.10 -32.96 -16.88
C PHE A 700 7.10 -32.87 -15.36
N CYS A 701 6.05 -33.33 -14.67
CA CYS A 701 6.01 -33.39 -13.20
C CYS A 701 7.14 -34.25 -12.63
N SER A 702 7.40 -35.42 -13.24
CA SER A 702 8.52 -36.28 -12.84
C SER A 702 9.87 -35.61 -13.05
N LEU A 703 10.04 -34.84 -14.14
CA LEU A 703 11.26 -34.09 -14.39
C LEU A 703 11.45 -32.96 -13.37
N CYS A 704 10.41 -32.17 -13.09
CA CYS A 704 10.45 -31.14 -12.04
C CYS A 704 10.78 -31.73 -10.67
N GLN A 705 10.21 -32.90 -10.34
CA GLN A 705 10.51 -33.61 -9.11
C GLN A 705 11.99 -33.98 -8.99
N SER A 706 12.61 -34.46 -10.08
CA SER A 706 14.06 -34.71 -10.11
C SER A 706 14.88 -33.44 -9.92
N CYS A 707 14.41 -32.29 -10.42
CA CYS A 707 15.09 -31.00 -10.25
C CYS A 707 15.00 -30.41 -8.84
N LEU A 708 14.12 -30.92 -7.96
CA LEU A 708 14.02 -30.44 -6.57
C LEU A 708 15.19 -30.91 -5.70
N VAL A 709 15.91 -31.96 -6.10
CA VAL A 709 16.95 -32.63 -5.31
C VAL A 709 18.30 -32.49 -6.03
N ASP A 710 19.37 -32.17 -5.30
CA ASP A 710 20.76 -32.13 -5.78
C ASP A 710 21.04 -31.17 -6.97
N MET A 711 20.35 -30.03 -7.03
CA MET A 711 20.52 -28.98 -8.05
C MET A 711 20.80 -27.61 -7.43
N GLU A 712 21.20 -26.62 -8.24
CA GLU A 712 21.37 -25.23 -7.76
C GLU A 712 20.06 -24.65 -7.22
N PRO A 713 20.09 -23.81 -6.16
CA PRO A 713 18.89 -23.25 -5.52
C PRO A 713 17.93 -22.55 -6.49
N CYS A 714 18.46 -21.77 -7.45
CA CYS A 714 17.66 -21.08 -8.47
C CYS A 714 16.81 -22.06 -9.31
N VAL A 715 17.38 -23.22 -9.64
CA VAL A 715 16.69 -24.26 -10.41
C VAL A 715 15.64 -24.96 -9.56
N GLN A 716 15.96 -25.26 -8.29
CA GLN A 716 15.02 -25.88 -7.36
C GLN A 716 13.81 -24.98 -7.10
N GLU A 717 14.03 -23.67 -6.88
CA GLU A 717 12.99 -22.67 -6.72
C GLU A 717 12.09 -22.58 -7.95
N GLN A 718 12.68 -22.49 -9.15
CA GLN A 718 11.90 -22.48 -10.39
C GLN A 718 11.11 -23.77 -10.59
N ALA A 719 11.72 -24.93 -10.32
CA ALA A 719 11.05 -26.22 -10.40
C ALA A 719 9.86 -26.30 -9.45
N PHE A 720 10.02 -25.80 -8.22
CA PHE A 720 8.97 -25.76 -7.21
C PHE A 720 7.80 -24.87 -7.62
N VAL A 721 8.07 -23.67 -8.17
CA VAL A 721 7.04 -22.75 -8.66
C VAL A 721 6.25 -23.40 -9.81
N LEU A 722 6.94 -23.90 -10.84
CA LEU A 722 6.29 -24.51 -12.00
C LEU A 722 5.49 -25.77 -11.63
N LEU A 723 6.02 -26.58 -10.72
CA LEU A 723 5.34 -27.76 -10.20
C LEU A 723 4.09 -27.37 -9.41
N SER A 724 4.18 -26.37 -8.52
CA SER A 724 3.04 -25.88 -7.75
C SER A 724 1.93 -25.35 -8.66
N ASP A 725 2.28 -24.60 -9.70
CA ASP A 725 1.32 -24.06 -10.66
C ASP A 725 0.62 -25.19 -11.45
N LEU A 726 1.37 -26.20 -11.92
CA LEU A 726 0.79 -27.33 -12.63
C LEU A 726 -0.10 -28.19 -11.75
N LEU A 727 0.33 -28.50 -10.53
CA LEU A 727 -0.47 -29.26 -9.57
C LEU A 727 -1.78 -28.54 -9.22
N LEU A 728 -1.75 -27.20 -9.18
CA LEU A 728 -2.94 -26.40 -8.96
C LEU A 728 -3.88 -26.41 -10.17
N ILE A 729 -3.34 -26.24 -11.39
CA ILE A 729 -4.11 -26.18 -12.64
C ILE A 729 -4.71 -27.54 -13.01
N PHE A 730 -3.94 -28.62 -12.89
CA PHE A 730 -4.38 -30.00 -13.11
C PHE A 730 -4.93 -30.65 -11.83
N GLY A 731 -5.34 -29.84 -10.86
CA GLY A 731 -5.90 -30.26 -9.59
C GLY A 731 -7.36 -30.73 -9.68
N PRO A 732 -8.01 -31.02 -8.53
CA PRO A 732 -9.36 -31.55 -8.49
C PRO A 732 -10.42 -30.58 -9.05
N GLN A 733 -10.13 -29.28 -9.15
CA GLN A 733 -11.03 -28.29 -9.73
C GLN A 733 -11.35 -28.55 -11.21
N LEU A 734 -10.44 -29.19 -11.94
CA LEU A 734 -10.63 -29.55 -13.34
C LEU A 734 -11.70 -30.64 -13.52
N ALA A 735 -11.96 -31.43 -12.47
CA ALA A 735 -13.02 -32.44 -12.45
C ALA A 735 -14.42 -31.80 -12.51
N ASP A 736 -14.61 -30.65 -11.85
CA ASP A 736 -15.88 -29.91 -11.83
C ASP A 736 -16.20 -29.27 -13.20
N GLY A 737 -15.16 -29.01 -14.00
CA GLY A 737 -15.25 -28.50 -15.38
C GLY A 737 -15.51 -29.56 -16.46
N GLY A 738 -15.68 -30.83 -16.09
CA GLY A 738 -15.97 -31.94 -17.03
C GLY A 738 -14.73 -32.63 -17.62
N GLN A 739 -13.51 -32.29 -17.20
CA GLN A 739 -12.24 -32.87 -17.68
C GLN A 739 -11.57 -33.76 -16.62
N GLN A 740 -12.31 -34.73 -16.07
CA GLN A 740 -11.83 -35.61 -15.00
C GLN A 740 -10.59 -36.44 -15.38
N GLU A 741 -10.41 -36.78 -16.66
CA GLU A 741 -9.31 -37.63 -17.12
C GLU A 741 -7.93 -36.94 -17.03
N LEU A 742 -7.89 -35.60 -16.99
CA LEU A 742 -6.67 -34.78 -16.91
C LEU A 742 -6.21 -34.49 -15.47
N VAL A 743 -6.99 -34.84 -14.45
CA VAL A 743 -6.64 -34.56 -13.06
C VAL A 743 -5.37 -35.33 -12.67
N TYR A 744 -4.37 -34.61 -12.17
CA TYR A 744 -3.10 -35.17 -11.70
C TYR A 744 -3.05 -35.09 -10.16
N GLN A 745 -2.88 -36.25 -9.51
CA GLN A 745 -2.72 -36.33 -8.06
C GLN A 745 -1.25 -36.57 -7.69
N PRO A 746 -0.65 -35.72 -6.85
CA PRO A 746 0.76 -35.87 -6.49
C PRO A 746 0.98 -37.10 -5.58
N GLU A 747 1.97 -37.92 -5.91
CA GLU A 747 2.39 -39.06 -5.08
C GLU A 747 2.93 -38.59 -3.71
N SER A 748 2.81 -39.44 -2.68
CA SER A 748 3.27 -39.10 -1.32
C SER A 748 4.75 -38.70 -1.26
N ALA A 749 5.59 -39.29 -2.12
CA ALA A 749 7.01 -38.92 -2.23
C ALA A 749 7.20 -37.47 -2.68
N LEU A 750 6.42 -37.02 -3.68
CA LEU A 750 6.44 -35.65 -4.18
C LEU A 750 5.97 -34.66 -3.11
N GLN A 751 4.90 -35.00 -2.37
CA GLN A 751 4.38 -34.15 -1.30
C GLN A 751 5.43 -33.92 -0.20
N LEU A 752 6.14 -34.98 0.21
CA LEU A 752 7.21 -34.89 1.20
C LEU A 752 8.42 -34.09 0.69
N GLN A 753 8.80 -34.26 -0.58
CA GLN A 753 9.89 -33.48 -1.18
C GLN A 753 9.56 -31.99 -1.28
N MET A 754 8.32 -31.64 -1.64
CA MET A 754 7.84 -30.25 -1.64
C MET A 754 7.83 -29.65 -0.23
N ALA A 755 7.41 -30.42 0.78
CA ALA A 755 7.47 -29.99 2.16
C ALA A 755 8.92 -29.80 2.63
N GLY A 756 9.82 -30.75 2.35
CA GLY A 756 11.25 -30.65 2.66
C GLY A 756 11.90 -29.43 2.03
N PHE A 757 11.65 -29.18 0.74
CA PHE A 757 12.12 -27.99 0.03
C PHE A 757 11.65 -26.70 0.73
N LEU A 758 10.37 -26.61 1.11
CA LEU A 758 9.84 -25.44 1.81
C LEU A 758 10.56 -25.19 3.15
N MET A 759 10.87 -26.25 3.90
CA MET A 759 11.58 -26.16 5.17
C MET A 759 12.99 -25.59 4.98
N ASP A 760 13.71 -26.06 3.95
CA ASP A 760 15.08 -25.64 3.66
C ASP A 760 15.16 -24.22 3.06
N HIS A 761 14.25 -23.88 2.14
CA HIS A 761 14.33 -22.62 1.38
C HIS A 761 13.50 -21.46 1.96
N VAL A 762 12.52 -21.72 2.85
CA VAL A 762 11.69 -20.67 3.45
C VAL A 762 11.95 -20.49 4.94
N PHE A 763 12.07 -21.59 5.70
CA PHE A 763 12.09 -21.56 7.17
C PHE A 763 13.46 -21.79 7.82
N ASN A 764 14.48 -22.26 7.09
CA ASN A 764 15.85 -22.44 7.61
C ASN A 764 16.74 -21.19 7.56
N HIS A 765 16.19 -20.04 7.16
CA HIS A 765 16.90 -18.75 7.09
C HIS A 765 16.99 -18.12 8.48
N SER A 766 17.75 -18.78 9.35
CA SER A 766 18.03 -18.29 10.70
C SER A 766 18.90 -17.04 10.61
N GLN A 767 18.31 -15.87 10.86
CA GLN A 767 18.99 -14.66 11.36
C GLN A 767 20.32 -14.30 10.67
N ALA A 768 20.29 -13.94 9.38
CA ALA A 768 21.31 -13.03 8.81
C ALA A 768 20.99 -11.58 9.23
N GLN A 769 20.79 -11.34 10.53
CA GLN A 769 20.56 -10.01 11.10
C GLN A 769 21.87 -9.24 11.36
N ASP A 770 23.02 -9.82 10.99
CA ASP A 770 24.36 -9.25 11.24
C ASP A 770 25.21 -9.04 9.98
N ASP A 771 24.62 -9.06 8.78
CA ASP A 771 25.31 -8.46 7.62
C ASP A 771 24.76 -7.06 7.42
N ASP A 772 25.54 -6.06 7.89
CA ASP A 772 25.60 -4.67 7.43
C ASP A 772 25.90 -4.63 5.91
N SER A 773 25.09 -5.31 5.11
CA SER A 773 25.16 -5.28 3.65
C SER A 773 24.28 -4.13 3.18
N GLU A 774 24.90 -3.23 2.44
CA GLU A 774 24.43 -1.90 2.03
C GLU A 774 23.16 -1.87 1.15
N ASN A 775 22.38 -2.96 1.07
CA ASN A 775 21.22 -3.08 0.17
C ASN A 775 19.98 -3.69 0.85
N GLY A 776 19.19 -2.86 1.53
CA GLY A 776 17.87 -3.24 2.05
C GLY A 776 16.89 -3.71 0.96
N GLU A 777 17.09 -3.30 -0.30
CA GLU A 777 16.26 -3.70 -1.45
C GLU A 777 16.39 -5.20 -1.77
N LEU A 778 17.61 -5.73 -1.81
CA LEU A 778 17.86 -7.16 -2.09
C LEU A 778 17.25 -8.08 -1.02
N GLN A 779 17.26 -7.65 0.25
CA GLN A 779 16.62 -8.40 1.34
C GLN A 779 15.11 -8.46 1.16
N VAL A 780 14.48 -7.36 0.71
CA VAL A 780 13.04 -7.31 0.41
C VAL A 780 12.68 -8.18 -0.80
N GLU A 781 13.50 -8.20 -1.84
CA GLU A 781 13.30 -9.06 -3.01
C GLU A 781 13.37 -10.54 -2.66
N GLN A 782 14.40 -10.95 -1.90
CA GLN A 782 14.52 -12.33 -1.43
C GLN A 782 13.34 -12.73 -0.52
N LEU A 783 12.88 -11.82 0.34
CA LEU A 783 11.69 -12.04 1.15
C LEU A 783 10.45 -12.24 0.27
N HIS A 784 10.25 -11.41 -0.76
CA HIS A 784 9.14 -11.59 -1.71
C HIS A 784 9.20 -12.92 -2.45
N GLN A 785 10.40 -13.36 -2.88
CA GLN A 785 10.59 -14.67 -3.51
C GLN A 785 10.17 -15.81 -2.57
N ARG A 786 10.64 -15.82 -1.32
CA ARG A 786 10.24 -16.82 -0.31
C ARG A 786 8.74 -16.80 -0.01
N ARG A 787 8.15 -15.61 0.07
CA ARG A 787 6.69 -15.43 0.23
C ARG A 787 5.90 -16.04 -0.93
N ASN A 788 6.42 -15.92 -2.17
CA ASN A 788 5.80 -16.55 -3.34
C ASN A 788 5.84 -18.08 -3.26
N LEU A 789 6.98 -18.67 -2.86
CA LEU A 789 7.11 -20.13 -2.66
C LEU A 789 6.11 -20.64 -1.61
N LEU A 790 6.04 -19.96 -0.45
CA LEU A 790 5.11 -20.31 0.62
C LEU A 790 3.65 -20.19 0.17
N SER A 791 3.33 -19.14 -0.60
CA SER A 791 2.00 -18.95 -1.16
C SER A 791 1.63 -20.07 -2.13
N GLY A 792 2.56 -20.52 -2.97
CA GLY A 792 2.39 -21.67 -3.87
C GLY A 792 1.96 -22.93 -3.11
N PHE A 793 2.71 -23.31 -2.07
CA PHE A 793 2.39 -24.47 -1.24
C PHE A 793 1.04 -24.33 -0.52
N CYS A 794 0.77 -23.16 0.07
CA CYS A 794 -0.48 -22.91 0.79
C CYS A 794 -1.71 -23.01 -0.14
N LYS A 795 -1.59 -22.58 -1.40
CA LYS A 795 -2.66 -22.73 -2.40
C LYS A 795 -2.98 -24.20 -2.64
N LEU A 796 -1.98 -25.08 -2.75
CA LEU A 796 -2.20 -26.51 -2.96
C LEU A 796 -3.01 -27.15 -1.83
N VAL A 797 -2.78 -26.73 -0.57
CA VAL A 797 -3.57 -27.17 0.59
C VAL A 797 -5.00 -26.61 0.55
N VAL A 798 -5.15 -25.29 0.33
CA VAL A 798 -6.47 -24.63 0.33
C VAL A 798 -7.36 -25.14 -0.79
N TYR A 799 -6.78 -25.49 -1.93
CA TYR A 799 -7.53 -26.00 -3.09
C TYR A 799 -7.65 -27.53 -3.13
N GLY A 800 -7.24 -28.23 -2.06
CA GLY A 800 -7.44 -29.67 -1.91
C GLY A 800 -6.59 -30.54 -2.84
N VAL A 801 -5.49 -30.01 -3.38
CA VAL A 801 -4.48 -30.80 -4.11
C VAL A 801 -3.61 -31.59 -3.14
N LEU A 802 -3.27 -30.98 -2.02
CA LEU A 802 -2.62 -31.62 -0.88
C LEU A 802 -3.64 -31.87 0.23
N GLU A 803 -3.37 -32.87 1.07
CA GLU A 803 -4.17 -33.12 2.27
C GLU A 803 -4.04 -31.96 3.26
N LEU A 804 -5.10 -31.73 4.04
CA LEU A 804 -5.10 -30.69 5.08
C LEU A 804 -4.02 -30.94 6.14
N SER A 805 -3.64 -32.20 6.38
CA SER A 805 -2.54 -32.63 7.25
C SER A 805 -1.21 -31.95 6.90
N ALA A 806 -0.92 -31.75 5.60
CA ALA A 806 0.31 -31.10 5.12
C ALA A 806 0.42 -29.62 5.55
N ALA A 807 -0.70 -28.98 5.94
CA ALA A 807 -0.67 -27.62 6.49
C ALA A 807 0.13 -27.53 7.80
N SER A 808 0.31 -28.66 8.51
CA SER A 808 1.03 -28.66 9.79
C SER A 808 2.48 -28.23 9.66
N ASP A 809 3.09 -28.51 8.50
CA ASP A 809 4.46 -28.11 8.19
C ASP A 809 4.65 -26.60 8.07
N VAL A 810 3.56 -25.86 7.81
CA VAL A 810 3.58 -24.40 7.74
C VAL A 810 3.14 -23.76 9.06
N PHE A 811 2.06 -24.26 9.66
CA PHE A 811 1.44 -23.66 10.84
C PHE A 811 2.36 -23.65 12.07
N LYS A 812 3.30 -24.62 12.17
CA LYS A 812 4.31 -24.67 13.24
C LYS A 812 5.21 -23.43 13.31
N TYR A 813 5.34 -22.67 12.21
CA TYR A 813 6.18 -21.48 12.11
C TYR A 813 5.45 -20.14 12.30
N TYR A 814 4.14 -20.17 12.58
CA TYR A 814 3.31 -18.95 12.64
C TYR A 814 3.82 -17.90 13.63
N SER A 815 4.31 -18.30 14.81
CA SER A 815 4.83 -17.36 15.81
C SER A 815 6.27 -16.94 15.53
N LYS A 816 7.11 -17.85 14.99
CA LYS A 816 8.55 -17.61 14.77
C LYS A 816 8.81 -16.65 13.61
N PHE A 817 7.99 -16.72 12.55
CA PHE A 817 8.13 -15.90 11.34
C PHE A 817 6.90 -15.01 11.10
N TYR A 818 6.33 -14.43 12.17
CA TYR A 818 5.11 -13.64 12.08
C TYR A 818 5.28 -12.37 11.21
N ASP A 819 6.43 -11.70 11.30
CA ASP A 819 6.68 -10.46 10.56
C ASP A 819 6.86 -10.72 9.04
N ASP A 820 7.44 -11.86 8.69
CA ASP A 820 7.75 -12.23 7.30
C ASP A 820 6.59 -12.93 6.58
N TYR A 821 5.91 -13.86 7.27
CA TYR A 821 4.94 -14.80 6.68
C TYR A 821 3.58 -14.83 7.38
N GLY A 822 3.41 -14.07 8.47
CA GLY A 822 2.25 -14.17 9.35
C GLY A 822 0.91 -13.91 8.67
N ASP A 823 0.86 -13.03 7.66
CA ASP A 823 -0.36 -12.75 6.90
C ASP A 823 -0.78 -13.90 5.98
N ILE A 824 0.17 -14.51 5.25
CA ILE A 824 -0.06 -15.68 4.39
C ILE A 824 -0.53 -16.86 5.24
N ILE A 825 0.19 -17.18 6.32
CA ILE A 825 -0.14 -18.31 7.20
C ILE A 825 -1.50 -18.10 7.86
N LYS A 826 -1.81 -16.87 8.30
CA LYS A 826 -3.10 -16.53 8.90
C LYS A 826 -4.25 -16.66 7.91
N GLU A 827 -4.06 -16.24 6.66
CA GLU A 827 -5.06 -16.42 5.62
C GLU A 827 -5.30 -17.91 5.33
N THR A 828 -4.23 -18.70 5.18
CA THR A 828 -4.31 -20.16 5.02
C THR A 828 -5.04 -20.82 6.19
N LEU A 829 -4.78 -20.42 7.44
CA LEU A 829 -5.50 -20.88 8.63
C LEU A 829 -7.01 -20.56 8.56
N ASN A 830 -7.37 -19.39 8.03
CA ASN A 830 -8.77 -18.99 7.91
C ASN A 830 -9.50 -19.71 6.78
N GLN A 831 -8.81 -19.98 5.66
CA GLN A 831 -9.38 -20.69 4.50
C GLN A 831 -9.54 -22.19 4.80
N THR A 832 -8.51 -22.85 5.34
CA THR A 832 -8.60 -24.27 5.76
C THR A 832 -9.71 -24.54 6.78
N ARG A 833 -9.92 -23.62 7.72
CA ARG A 833 -11.05 -23.69 8.67
C ARG A 833 -12.42 -23.61 7.99
N GLN A 834 -12.54 -22.97 6.83
CA GLN A 834 -13.80 -22.89 6.09
C GLN A 834 -14.08 -24.18 5.31
N ILE A 835 -13.04 -24.91 4.91
CA ILE A 835 -13.14 -26.19 4.18
C ILE A 835 -13.62 -27.30 5.12
N ASP A 836 -12.84 -27.64 6.14
CA ASP A 836 -13.20 -28.65 7.14
C ASP A 836 -12.70 -28.23 8.52
N ARG A 837 -13.65 -27.99 9.44
CA ARG A 837 -13.34 -27.53 10.80
C ARG A 837 -12.77 -28.60 11.71
N ILE A 838 -13.18 -29.85 11.51
CA ILE A 838 -12.75 -30.97 12.37
C ILE A 838 -11.32 -31.32 11.98
N GLU A 839 -11.07 -31.52 10.69
CA GLU A 839 -9.73 -31.82 10.21
C GLU A 839 -8.78 -30.65 10.44
N TRP A 840 -9.23 -29.40 10.26
CA TRP A 840 -8.44 -28.23 10.66
C TRP A 840 -8.03 -28.27 12.15
N ALA A 841 -8.90 -28.69 13.06
CA ALA A 841 -8.54 -28.83 14.47
C ALA A 841 -7.54 -29.99 14.71
N HIS A 842 -7.63 -31.08 13.96
CA HIS A 842 -6.62 -32.15 13.99
C HIS A 842 -5.27 -31.66 13.45
N THR A 843 -5.24 -30.87 12.38
CA THR A 843 -3.99 -30.31 11.82
C THR A 843 -3.30 -29.39 12.82
N LEU A 844 -4.04 -28.53 13.52
CA LEU A 844 -3.49 -27.68 14.59
C LEU A 844 -2.93 -28.51 15.75
N LEU A 845 -3.61 -29.60 16.12
CA LEU A 845 -3.12 -30.52 17.14
C LEU A 845 -1.83 -31.19 16.69
N LEU A 846 -1.78 -31.66 15.43
CA LEU A 846 -0.61 -32.28 14.81
C LEU A 846 0.60 -31.34 14.81
N CYS A 847 0.40 -30.04 14.56
CA CYS A 847 1.47 -29.04 14.66
C CYS A 847 2.11 -29.02 16.05
N LEU A 848 1.26 -28.96 17.09
CA LEU A 848 1.72 -28.90 18.48
C LEU A 848 2.38 -30.22 18.90
N GLN A 849 1.88 -31.35 18.41
CA GLN A 849 2.49 -32.66 18.62
C GLN A 849 3.88 -32.72 18.00
N GLN A 850 4.01 -32.35 16.72
CA GLN A 850 5.29 -32.32 16.00
C GLN A 850 6.32 -31.41 16.69
N LEU A 851 5.93 -30.20 17.09
CA LEU A 851 6.81 -29.27 17.82
C LEU A 851 7.26 -29.81 19.17
N LEU A 852 6.36 -30.44 19.94
CA LEU A 852 6.72 -31.01 21.22
C LEU A 852 7.63 -32.24 21.06
N THR A 853 7.35 -33.10 20.07
CA THR A 853 8.21 -34.24 19.76
C THR A 853 9.60 -33.79 19.30
N GLN A 854 9.68 -32.74 18.49
CA GLN A 854 10.96 -32.14 18.09
C GLN A 854 11.74 -31.59 19.31
N LEU A 855 11.07 -30.86 20.20
CA LEU A 855 11.68 -30.36 21.44
C LEU A 855 12.26 -31.50 22.30
N PHE A 856 11.50 -32.58 22.45
CA PHE A 856 11.96 -33.73 23.23
C PHE A 856 13.07 -34.52 22.56
N LEU A 857 13.16 -34.49 21.23
CA LEU A 857 14.27 -35.08 20.49
C LEU A 857 15.57 -34.28 20.69
N GLU A 858 15.48 -32.95 20.75
CA GLU A 858 16.63 -32.03 20.87
C GLU A 858 17.10 -31.84 22.33
N GLU A 859 16.17 -31.53 23.25
CA GLU A 859 16.47 -31.15 24.65
C GLU A 859 16.10 -32.24 25.68
N GLY A 860 15.38 -33.28 25.27
CA GLY A 860 14.92 -34.36 26.13
C GLY A 860 13.60 -34.08 26.90
N PRO A 861 13.04 -35.08 27.62
CA PRO A 861 11.72 -35.00 28.25
C PRO A 861 11.55 -33.99 29.40
N ARG A 862 12.65 -33.38 29.87
CA ARG A 862 12.65 -32.44 31.01
C ARG A 862 12.66 -30.97 30.58
N ALA A 863 12.53 -30.70 29.28
CA ALA A 863 12.55 -29.36 28.70
C ALA A 863 11.26 -28.52 28.95
N THR A 864 10.41 -28.87 29.93
CA THR A 864 9.14 -28.15 30.19
C THR A 864 9.34 -26.71 30.68
N ASP A 865 10.52 -26.39 31.20
CA ASP A 865 10.89 -25.05 31.65
C ASP A 865 11.73 -24.27 30.61
N SER A 866 11.93 -24.82 29.41
CA SER A 866 12.71 -24.18 28.37
C SER A 866 11.97 -22.98 27.74
N ALA A 867 12.74 -22.04 27.19
CA ALA A 867 12.18 -20.93 26.43
C ALA A 867 11.39 -21.43 25.20
N THR A 868 11.87 -22.49 24.56
CA THR A 868 11.24 -23.15 23.41
C THR A 868 9.89 -23.76 23.77
N PHE A 869 9.71 -24.35 24.96
CA PHE A 869 8.40 -24.83 25.41
C PHE A 869 7.41 -23.68 25.66
N LEU A 870 7.88 -22.54 26.18
CA LEU A 870 7.05 -21.34 26.37
C LEU A 870 6.57 -20.77 25.02
N GLU A 871 7.42 -20.77 24.00
CA GLU A 871 7.05 -20.35 22.63
C GLU A 871 5.97 -21.27 22.04
N ILE A 872 6.11 -22.59 22.19
CA ILE A 872 5.08 -23.56 21.75
C ILE A 872 3.76 -23.32 22.50
N ARG A 873 3.82 -23.02 23.80
CA ARG A 873 2.64 -22.69 24.60
C ARG A 873 1.98 -21.39 24.17
N ASP A 874 2.76 -20.38 23.80
CA ASP A 874 2.23 -19.12 23.29
C ASP A 874 1.58 -19.31 21.90
N LEU A 875 2.16 -20.14 21.03
CA LEU A 875 1.54 -20.58 19.77
C LEU A 875 0.20 -21.29 20.03
N ALA A 876 0.15 -22.23 20.97
CA ALA A 876 -1.09 -22.91 21.37
C ALA A 876 -2.16 -21.92 21.85
N ARG A 877 -1.76 -20.89 22.62
CA ARG A 877 -2.65 -19.80 23.04
C ARG A 877 -3.16 -18.99 21.84
N GLN A 878 -2.30 -18.68 20.87
CA GLN A 878 -2.71 -17.99 19.64
C GLN A 878 -3.72 -18.83 18.83
N PHE A 879 -3.49 -20.14 18.67
CA PHE A 879 -4.45 -21.05 18.04
C PHE A 879 -5.80 -21.10 18.79
N SER A 880 -5.79 -21.13 20.12
CA SER A 880 -7.00 -21.05 20.95
C SER A 880 -7.86 -19.80 20.66
N LEU A 881 -7.25 -18.67 20.30
CA LEU A 881 -7.99 -17.46 19.91
C LEU A 881 -8.79 -17.63 18.61
N LEU A 882 -8.35 -18.49 17.68
CA LEU A 882 -9.01 -18.73 16.39
C LEU A 882 -10.39 -19.41 16.55
N PHE A 883 -10.63 -20.09 17.67
CA PHE A 883 -11.92 -20.70 18.00
C PHE A 883 -12.97 -19.70 18.54
N GLY A 884 -12.56 -18.48 18.90
CA GLY A 884 -13.36 -17.53 19.69
C GLY A 884 -14.49 -16.79 18.95
N LEU A 885 -14.44 -16.67 17.62
CA LEU A 885 -15.41 -15.87 16.85
C LEU A 885 -16.78 -16.56 16.69
N HIS A 886 -16.83 -17.89 16.71
CA HIS A 886 -18.04 -18.69 16.50
C HIS A 886 -18.08 -19.94 17.42
N GLN A 887 -18.14 -19.72 18.74
CA GLN A 887 -18.00 -20.78 19.76
C GLN A 887 -18.93 -21.99 19.55
N LEU A 888 -20.16 -21.80 19.08
CA LEU A 888 -21.11 -22.90 18.86
C LEU A 888 -20.76 -23.77 17.65
N GLN A 889 -20.23 -23.15 16.60
CA GLN A 889 -19.88 -23.81 15.34
C GLN A 889 -18.59 -24.61 15.44
N ASN A 890 -17.67 -24.20 16.31
CA ASN A 890 -16.38 -24.85 16.52
C ASN A 890 -16.40 -25.89 17.67
N ARG A 891 -17.54 -26.07 18.33
CA ARG A 891 -17.73 -26.99 19.46
C ARG A 891 -17.28 -28.44 19.16
N PRO A 892 -17.74 -29.11 18.07
CA PRO A 892 -17.34 -30.50 17.82
C PRO A 892 -15.84 -30.64 17.54
N ALA A 893 -15.27 -29.71 16.78
CA ALA A 893 -13.85 -29.66 16.46
C ALA A 893 -12.98 -29.48 17.72
N LEU A 894 -13.38 -28.60 18.63
CA LEU A 894 -12.66 -28.37 19.89
C LEU A 894 -12.72 -29.61 20.80
N VAL A 895 -13.88 -30.29 20.86
CA VAL A 895 -13.99 -31.55 21.64
C VAL A 895 -13.13 -32.67 21.03
N ALA A 896 -13.07 -32.78 19.70
CA ALA A 896 -12.20 -33.73 19.01
C ALA A 896 -10.71 -33.46 19.32
N LEU A 897 -10.27 -32.20 19.17
CA LEU A 897 -8.91 -31.75 19.51
C LEU A 897 -8.50 -32.15 20.93
N HIS A 898 -9.36 -31.91 21.93
CA HIS A 898 -9.07 -32.32 23.30
C HIS A 898 -9.05 -33.84 23.49
N LYS A 899 -9.93 -34.60 22.82
CA LYS A 899 -9.93 -36.08 22.92
C LYS A 899 -8.66 -36.69 22.34
N ASP A 900 -8.23 -36.23 21.17
CA ASP A 900 -7.05 -36.76 20.49
C ASP A 900 -5.76 -36.28 21.16
N GLY A 901 -5.74 -35.05 21.67
CA GLY A 901 -4.64 -34.57 22.51
C GLY A 901 -4.48 -35.35 23.81
N ILE A 902 -5.59 -35.75 24.45
CA ILE A 902 -5.53 -36.64 25.62
C ILE A 902 -4.96 -38.01 25.22
N LYS A 903 -5.37 -38.59 24.09
CA LYS A 903 -4.81 -39.87 23.62
C LYS A 903 -3.29 -39.78 23.45
N PHE A 904 -2.80 -38.74 22.78
CA PHE A 904 -1.37 -38.52 22.56
C PHE A 904 -0.57 -38.36 23.86
N ALA A 905 -1.12 -37.64 24.85
CA ALA A 905 -0.46 -37.46 26.15
C ALA A 905 -0.26 -38.78 26.92
N PHE A 906 -1.09 -39.79 26.65
CA PHE A 906 -1.01 -41.13 27.26
C PHE A 906 -0.44 -42.21 26.32
N GLU A 907 0.07 -41.82 25.15
CA GLU A 907 0.66 -42.75 24.19
C GLU A 907 2.06 -43.19 24.64
N GLU A 908 2.33 -44.50 24.63
CA GLU A 908 3.63 -45.09 25.00
C GLU A 908 4.54 -45.21 23.76
N PRO A 909 5.84 -44.86 23.84
CA PRO A 909 6.75 -44.95 22.70
C PRO A 909 6.95 -46.41 22.25
N ALA A 910 7.04 -46.62 20.94
CA ALA A 910 7.10 -47.94 20.30
C ALA A 910 8.33 -48.81 20.66
N SER A 911 9.37 -48.25 21.28
CA SER A 911 10.54 -49.00 21.77
C SER A 911 10.53 -49.10 23.30
N PRO A 912 10.42 -50.31 23.88
CA PRO A 912 10.50 -50.52 25.33
C PRO A 912 11.97 -50.48 25.79
N SER A 913 12.62 -49.31 25.69
CA SER A 913 13.86 -49.07 26.43
C SER A 913 13.47 -48.68 27.85
N ALA A 914 13.87 -49.52 28.80
CA ALA A 914 13.39 -49.57 30.17
C ALA A 914 13.35 -48.20 30.88
N GLY A 915 12.17 -47.82 31.39
CA GLY A 915 12.02 -46.89 32.52
C GLY A 915 11.65 -45.44 32.23
N LEU A 916 11.52 -45.01 30.97
CA LEU A 916 11.01 -43.67 30.63
C LEU A 916 9.47 -43.72 30.57
N GLY A 917 8.81 -43.45 31.70
CA GLY A 917 7.33 -43.34 31.76
C GLY A 917 6.75 -42.25 30.86
N LEU A 918 5.42 -42.04 30.89
CA LEU A 918 4.62 -41.10 30.08
C LEU A 918 5.36 -39.81 29.64
N ILE A 919 6.06 -39.86 28.51
CA ILE A 919 6.94 -38.78 28.01
C ILE A 919 6.12 -37.59 27.51
N ASN A 920 4.93 -37.84 26.95
CA ASN A 920 4.07 -36.83 26.32
C ASN A 920 3.15 -36.11 27.31
N LEU A 921 3.24 -36.38 28.61
CA LEU A 921 2.35 -35.81 29.63
C LEU A 921 2.37 -34.26 29.70
N PRO A 922 3.49 -33.56 29.44
CA PRO A 922 3.52 -32.10 29.38
C PRO A 922 2.62 -31.49 28.29
N PHE A 923 2.23 -32.28 27.27
CA PHE A 923 1.28 -31.85 26.23
C PHE A 923 -0.07 -31.39 26.81
N LEU A 924 -0.46 -31.91 27.98
CA LEU A 924 -1.69 -31.49 28.67
C LEU A 924 -1.66 -30.01 29.09
N GLU A 925 -0.48 -29.42 29.29
CA GLU A 925 -0.34 -27.98 29.56
C GLU A 925 -0.66 -27.15 28.31
N LEU A 926 -0.24 -27.61 27.13
CA LEU A 926 -0.59 -26.97 25.85
C LEU A 926 -2.11 -27.06 25.62
N LEU A 927 -2.72 -28.23 25.89
CA LEU A 927 -4.17 -28.40 25.82
C LEU A 927 -4.93 -27.50 26.81
N SER A 928 -4.32 -27.15 27.95
CA SER A 928 -4.96 -26.28 28.93
C SER A 928 -5.25 -24.88 28.40
N GLU A 929 -4.50 -24.39 27.42
CA GLU A 929 -4.71 -23.09 26.75
C GLU A 929 -5.99 -23.08 25.86
N PHE A 930 -6.46 -24.25 25.42
CA PHE A 930 -7.72 -24.41 24.66
C PHE A 930 -8.94 -24.54 25.59
N SER A 931 -8.73 -24.97 26.83
CA SER A 931 -9.80 -25.18 27.82
C SER A 931 -10.71 -23.97 28.11
N PRO A 932 -10.28 -22.69 28.04
CA PRO A 932 -11.15 -21.54 28.27
C PRO A 932 -12.23 -21.36 27.19
N ARG A 933 -12.07 -22.02 26.03
CA ARG A 933 -12.99 -21.95 24.89
C ARG A 933 -14.06 -23.03 24.91
N LEU A 934 -13.91 -24.04 25.77
CA LEU A 934 -14.89 -25.12 25.94
C LEU A 934 -16.13 -24.64 26.72
N LEU A 935 -17.29 -25.15 26.32
CA LEU A 935 -18.53 -24.97 27.07
C LEU A 935 -18.52 -25.84 28.34
N PRO A 936 -19.17 -25.41 29.43
CA PRO A 936 -19.28 -26.19 30.66
C PRO A 936 -19.70 -27.68 30.50
N PRO A 937 -20.69 -28.05 29.66
CA PRO A 937 -21.04 -29.46 29.45
C PRO A 937 -19.90 -30.27 28.80
N ASP A 938 -19.15 -29.68 27.88
CA ASP A 938 -18.06 -30.35 27.18
C ASP A 938 -16.84 -30.54 28.11
N LYS A 939 -16.61 -29.59 29.02
CA LYS A 939 -15.60 -29.75 30.08
C LYS A 939 -15.89 -30.95 30.98
N ALA A 940 -17.15 -31.16 31.37
CA ALA A 940 -17.55 -32.31 32.18
C ALA A 940 -17.35 -33.63 31.42
N LEU A 941 -17.68 -33.66 30.12
CA LEU A 941 -17.46 -34.82 29.25
C LEU A 941 -15.96 -35.16 29.14
N LEU A 942 -15.12 -34.16 28.85
CA LEU A 942 -13.68 -34.35 28.71
C LEU A 942 -13.01 -34.75 30.03
N LEU A 943 -13.49 -34.26 31.17
CA LEU A 943 -13.01 -34.66 32.49
C LEU A 943 -13.36 -36.13 32.79
N ALA A 944 -14.54 -36.61 32.37
CA ALA A 944 -14.88 -38.03 32.48
C ALA A 944 -14.00 -38.89 31.57
N TYR A 945 -13.78 -38.46 30.31
CA TYR A 945 -12.91 -39.13 29.36
C TYR A 945 -11.46 -39.23 29.87
N LEU A 946 -10.89 -38.13 30.38
CA LEU A 946 -9.56 -38.09 30.97
C LEU A 946 -9.39 -39.08 32.12
N LYS A 947 -10.41 -39.22 32.98
CA LYS A 947 -10.38 -40.18 34.09
C LYS A 947 -10.40 -41.63 33.60
N THR A 948 -11.23 -41.93 32.60
CA THR A 948 -11.28 -43.28 32.01
C THR A 948 -9.96 -43.65 31.34
N THR A 949 -9.37 -42.75 30.56
CA THR A 949 -8.07 -42.98 29.89
C THR A 949 -6.94 -43.11 30.92
N GLY A 950 -6.87 -42.22 31.91
CA GLY A 950 -5.86 -42.30 32.96
C GLY A 950 -5.94 -43.59 33.79
N GLN A 951 -7.14 -44.02 34.18
CA GLN A 951 -7.35 -45.25 34.98
C GLN A 951 -6.78 -46.51 34.33
N ALA A 952 -6.73 -46.58 32.99
CA ALA A 952 -6.15 -47.70 32.25
C ALA A 952 -4.62 -47.79 32.40
N HIS A 953 -3.92 -46.67 32.63
CA HIS A 953 -2.46 -46.61 32.77
C HIS A 953 -1.99 -46.59 34.24
N PHE A 954 -2.84 -46.14 35.17
CA PHE A 954 -2.50 -46.00 36.60
C PHE A 954 -2.79 -47.25 37.46
N SER A 955 -3.36 -48.33 36.92
CA SER A 955 -3.78 -49.52 37.68
C SER A 955 -2.63 -50.36 38.29
N GLY A 956 -1.37 -49.90 38.21
CA GLY A 956 -0.19 -50.60 38.71
C GLY A 956 0.67 -49.90 39.77
N SER A 957 0.54 -48.59 40.04
CA SER A 957 1.37 -47.88 41.05
C SER A 957 0.55 -47.50 42.29
N ARG A 958 1.01 -47.92 43.47
CA ARG A 958 0.37 -47.63 44.78
C ARG A 958 0.67 -46.23 45.33
N ASP A 959 1.55 -45.48 44.68
CA ASP A 959 1.78 -44.06 44.95
C ASP A 959 1.28 -43.27 43.73
N GLU A 960 0.33 -42.34 43.94
CA GLU A 960 -0.06 -41.37 42.91
C GLU A 960 1.13 -40.44 42.64
N PRO A 961 1.84 -40.54 41.49
CA PRO A 961 2.84 -39.54 41.17
C PRO A 961 2.07 -38.25 40.86
N CYS A 962 2.31 -37.21 41.64
CA CYS A 962 1.71 -35.90 41.48
C CYS A 962 2.27 -35.24 40.22
N TRP A 963 1.70 -35.55 39.06
CA TRP A 963 2.11 -34.97 37.79
C TRP A 963 1.53 -33.54 37.66
N PRO A 964 2.36 -32.48 37.67
CA PRO A 964 1.88 -31.10 37.67
C PRO A 964 1.03 -30.77 36.43
N SER A 965 1.43 -31.23 35.25
CA SER A 965 0.76 -31.02 33.97
C SER A 965 -0.67 -31.59 33.95
N LEU A 966 -0.87 -32.79 34.55
CA LEU A 966 -2.18 -33.43 34.66
C LEU A 966 -3.10 -32.66 35.62
N LEU A 967 -2.57 -32.20 36.77
CA LEU A 967 -3.33 -31.40 37.73
C LEU A 967 -3.73 -30.05 37.15
N LEU A 968 -2.82 -29.37 36.46
CA LEU A 968 -3.09 -28.09 35.78
C LEU A 968 -4.24 -28.23 34.78
N TYR A 969 -4.21 -29.27 33.94
CA TYR A 969 -5.26 -29.52 32.97
C TYR A 969 -6.59 -29.90 33.64
N GLN A 970 -6.58 -30.75 34.67
CA GLN A 970 -7.79 -31.08 35.45
C GLN A 970 -8.41 -29.84 36.11
N HIS A 971 -7.59 -28.94 36.67
CA HIS A 971 -8.07 -27.68 37.22
C HIS A 971 -8.71 -26.78 36.16
N SER A 972 -8.16 -26.74 34.94
CA SER A 972 -8.70 -25.96 33.82
C SER A 972 -10.08 -26.43 33.31
N LEU A 973 -10.35 -27.74 33.43
CA LEU A 973 -11.62 -28.38 33.08
C LEU A 973 -12.63 -28.36 34.24
N SER A 974 -12.16 -28.22 35.48
CA SER A 974 -13.04 -28.14 36.64
C SER A 974 -13.92 -26.88 36.61
N PRO A 975 -15.19 -26.95 37.01
CA PRO A 975 -16.06 -25.78 37.06
C PRO A 975 -15.56 -24.84 38.16
N GLN A 976 -14.82 -23.81 37.77
CA GLN A 976 -14.50 -22.71 38.67
C GLN A 976 -15.84 -22.04 39.02
N ARG A 977 -16.26 -22.13 40.30
CA ARG A 977 -17.29 -21.21 40.82
C ARG A 977 -16.80 -19.80 40.47
N GLU A 978 -17.57 -19.04 39.70
CA GLU A 978 -17.48 -17.59 39.72
C GLU A 978 -17.82 -17.14 41.16
N ALA A 979 -16.84 -17.21 42.05
CA ALA A 979 -16.96 -16.69 43.40
C ALA A 979 -16.64 -15.20 43.32
N ALA A 980 -17.71 -14.42 43.34
CA ALA A 980 -17.84 -13.25 44.18
C ALA A 980 -16.71 -13.13 45.24
N SER A 981 -15.59 -12.50 44.88
CA SER A 981 -14.53 -12.11 45.82
C SER A 981 -13.77 -10.92 45.25
N LYS A 982 -14.47 -9.80 45.13
CA LYS A 982 -13.89 -8.44 45.07
C LYS A 982 -14.97 -7.41 45.36
N ARG A 983 -15.60 -7.52 46.53
CA ARG A 983 -16.17 -6.39 47.28
C ARG A 983 -16.38 -6.80 48.73
N ARG A 984 -15.90 -5.93 49.62
CA ARG A 984 -15.78 -5.99 51.09
C ARG A 984 -14.46 -6.62 51.58
N HIS A 985 -13.58 -5.92 52.28
CA HIS A 985 -13.53 -4.51 52.64
C HIS A 985 -12.10 -4.14 53.07
N LEU A 986 -11.72 -2.91 52.75
CA LEU A 986 -10.61 -2.19 53.36
C LEU A 986 -10.76 -2.07 54.88
N ASN A 987 -9.60 -2.16 55.53
CA ASN A 987 -9.13 -1.37 56.67
C ASN A 987 -9.71 -1.60 58.07
N GLY A 988 -8.78 -1.79 59.01
CA GLY A 988 -9.03 -1.67 60.44
C GLY A 988 -7.93 -2.29 61.31
N SER A 989 -6.67 -1.98 61.01
CA SER A 989 -5.51 -2.32 61.84
C SER A 989 -5.61 -1.76 63.26
N SER A 990 -5.02 -2.48 64.23
CA SER A 990 -4.03 -1.98 65.20
C SER A 990 -4.46 -1.53 66.61
N LYS A 991 -3.62 -1.97 67.59
CA LYS A 991 -3.14 -1.22 68.78
C LYS A 991 -4.08 -1.22 70.00
N ARG A 992 -3.64 -1.26 71.26
CA ARG A 992 -2.33 -1.04 71.91
C ARG A 992 -2.58 -1.38 73.39
N SER A 993 -1.63 -1.99 74.08
CA SER A 993 -1.31 -1.46 75.41
C SER A 993 -0.07 -0.58 75.17
N GLY A 994 -0.10 0.75 75.22
CA GLY A 994 -1.08 1.64 75.84
C GLY A 994 -1.98 2.48 74.90
N SER A 995 -3.23 2.56 75.39
CA SER A 995 -4.26 3.61 75.36
C SER A 995 -5.09 3.94 74.10
N SER A 996 -6.34 3.46 74.18
CA SER A 996 -7.65 4.13 73.95
C SER A 996 -8.53 3.70 72.76
N LEU A 997 -9.60 2.94 73.12
CA LEU A 997 -11.05 3.11 72.80
C LEU A 997 -11.67 2.57 71.46
N ILE A 998 -12.54 1.55 71.65
CA ILE A 998 -13.98 1.40 71.25
C ILE A 998 -14.39 0.98 69.80
N SER A 999 -14.96 -0.24 69.77
CA SER A 999 -16.12 -0.83 69.05
C SER A 999 -16.89 -0.12 67.91
N SER A 1000 -17.11 -0.91 66.83
CA SER A 1000 -18.39 -1.31 66.18
C SER A 1000 -19.52 -0.32 65.82
N SER A 1001 -20.21 -0.75 64.73
CA SER A 1001 -21.61 -0.46 64.33
C SER A 1001 -21.79 0.75 63.38
N ARG A 1002 -22.68 0.79 62.38
CA ARG A 1002 -23.70 -0.13 61.81
C ARG A 1002 -24.37 0.62 60.63
N LEU A 1003 -25.16 -0.13 59.82
CA LEU A 1003 -26.39 0.31 59.10
C LEU A 1003 -26.22 1.15 57.81
N GLN A 1004 -26.56 0.57 56.64
CA GLN A 1004 -27.88 0.48 55.98
C GLN A 1004 -28.22 1.72 55.15
N THR A 1005 -28.50 1.51 53.86
CA THR A 1005 -29.44 2.34 53.11
C THR A 1005 -30.21 1.49 52.09
N PRO A 1006 -31.46 1.89 51.75
CA PRO A 1006 -32.54 0.98 51.36
C PRO A 1006 -32.91 1.03 49.87
N LEU A 1007 -33.82 0.12 49.50
CA LEU A 1007 -34.60 0.03 48.25
C LEU A 1007 -35.56 1.22 48.02
N LEU A 1008 -35.98 1.40 46.76
CA LEU A 1008 -37.34 1.65 46.22
C LEU A 1008 -37.16 2.14 44.74
N THR A 1009 -37.88 1.78 43.68
CA THR A 1009 -38.96 0.81 43.38
C THR A 1009 -39.12 0.72 41.85
N SER A 1010 -39.75 -0.36 41.38
CA SER A 1010 -40.28 -0.67 40.04
C SER A 1010 -40.85 0.51 39.24
N THR A 1011 -40.75 0.54 37.90
CA THR A 1011 -41.66 -0.21 37.00
C THR A 1011 -41.17 -0.14 35.55
N THR A 1012 -41.14 -1.28 34.84
CA THR A 1012 -41.89 -1.52 33.58
C THR A 1012 -41.55 -2.93 33.06
N LEU A 1013 -42.58 -3.76 33.05
CA LEU A 1013 -42.60 -5.12 32.50
C LEU A 1013 -42.99 -5.06 31.02
N ARG A 1014 -42.35 -5.96 30.26
CA ARG A 1014 -42.86 -6.66 29.05
C ARG A 1014 -43.28 -5.81 27.84
N ALA A 1015 -42.65 -6.06 26.68
CA ALA A 1015 -43.15 -7.07 25.74
C ALA A 1015 -42.24 -7.24 24.50
N LYS A 1016 -42.32 -8.45 23.94
CA LYS A 1016 -41.65 -9.02 22.77
C LYS A 1016 -42.03 -8.36 21.43
N ARG A 1017 -41.15 -8.50 20.43
CA ARG A 1017 -41.36 -9.04 19.05
C ARG A 1017 -40.00 -8.95 18.32
N GLN A 1018 -39.32 -10.02 17.90
CA GLN A 1018 -39.60 -11.05 16.89
C GLN A 1018 -40.20 -10.52 15.59
N LEU A 1019 -39.32 -10.47 14.57
CA LEU A 1019 -39.64 -10.48 13.15
C LEU A 1019 -40.33 -11.81 12.78
N MET A 1020 -41.37 -11.71 11.97
CA MET A 1020 -41.67 -12.55 10.80
C MET A 1020 -42.93 -11.95 10.15
N GLY A 1021 -42.84 -11.60 8.85
CA GLY A 1021 -44.04 -11.47 8.00
C GLY A 1021 -44.62 -12.87 7.69
N PRO A 1022 -45.71 -13.00 6.89
CA PRO A 1022 -45.98 -12.21 5.69
C PRO A 1022 -47.51 -11.85 5.56
N PRO A 1023 -48.11 -11.57 4.38
CA PRO A 1023 -49.01 -10.42 4.19
C PRO A 1023 -50.50 -10.81 4.05
N LEU A 1024 -51.34 -9.78 3.84
CA LEU A 1024 -52.63 -9.72 3.10
C LEU A 1024 -53.79 -9.16 3.94
N GLY A 1025 -54.52 -8.23 3.33
CA GLY A 1025 -55.96 -8.04 3.57
C GLY A 1025 -56.38 -6.77 4.33
N GLU A 1026 -56.76 -5.76 3.54
CA GLU A 1026 -58.02 -4.99 3.61
C GLU A 1026 -58.49 -4.30 4.91
N GLU A 1027 -58.61 -2.97 4.76
CA GLU A 1027 -59.77 -2.12 5.04
C GLU A 1027 -60.41 -2.01 6.44
N SER A 1028 -60.57 -0.72 6.80
CA SER A 1028 -61.76 -0.09 7.40
C SER A 1028 -61.78 0.18 8.92
N SER A 1029 -61.97 1.48 9.21
CA SER A 1029 -62.69 2.09 10.36
C SER A 1029 -62.15 1.82 11.76
N GLY A 1030 -62.10 2.75 12.72
CA GLY A 1030 -62.74 4.04 12.92
C GLY A 1030 -62.83 4.27 14.45
N SER A 1031 -62.99 5.53 14.87
CA SER A 1031 -63.34 6.04 16.22
C SER A 1031 -62.32 5.80 17.36
N GLU A 1032 -61.66 6.83 17.93
CA GLU A 1032 -62.13 7.98 18.73
C GLU A 1032 -62.27 7.70 20.25
N VAL A 1033 -61.97 8.76 21.01
CA VAL A 1033 -62.32 9.07 22.43
C VAL A 1033 -61.35 8.52 23.49
N GLU A 1034 -60.39 9.33 23.96
CA GLU A 1034 -60.44 10.23 25.15
C GLU A 1034 -60.78 9.55 26.49
N PHE A 1035 -59.89 9.61 27.49
CA PHE A 1035 -59.96 10.53 28.63
C PHE A 1035 -58.97 10.14 29.75
N ALA A 1036 -58.31 11.18 30.26
CA ALA A 1036 -57.71 11.41 31.58
C ALA A 1036 -57.53 10.24 32.59
N GLN A 1037 -56.29 10.04 33.03
CA GLN A 1037 -55.76 10.60 34.29
C GLN A 1037 -54.23 10.45 34.36
#